data_AF-A0A8K0TTM6-F1
#
_entry.id   AF-A0A8K0TTM6-F1
#
_cell.length_a   1.000
_cell.length_b   1.000
_cell.length_c   1.000
_cell.angle_alpha   90.00
_cell.angle_beta   90.00
_cell.angle_gamma   90.00
#
_symmetry.space_group_name_H-M   'P 1'
#
loop_
_entity.id
_entity.type
_entity.pdbx_description
1 polymer ?
#
loop_
_entity_poly.entity_id
_entity_poly.type
_entity_poly.pdbx_seq_one_letter_code
_entity_poly.pdbx_strand_id
1 'polypeptide(L)'
;MRPSVAKDVWQTYLKDVPGPRIMLGVRPRDDVTETSTKYPSHAQITACVCLNPEDAFDYVLKSLWGSFSARPGPWTTSILVVRRLHEAPDSPCTSVEMIYAQMDPAPSFWTRPRQIHLSSRRHYLEKTTKRWLLVLDNVERWEHIDMFTPSKTSATTGSILITTRHQHFTAPSRPVNYYRKTLGELTVNEGADLLLHGLPAELQPKSRIAREGPEMKVVNDIAELAGLPLAIIIITGYMKSMNFRPSEFWTCWDSWWLANQPDLKAEEKSSNKGRLEQIMKLSVEDLGDETLSVMRIMAFLSSDGTQKDLLTWDQPPSECQYLRGFRINEILRDLTTKRFISLKKENGNEVYVIHRALQSRLLVELHKEPERWQELFRVAFQLVRNKLPRPSLDTAEPHKWNQFKEYLPHVAHLQRAYADPTTVIAAVPFVGLAELFKDGGVLLWQRFLSQDAMRLLITAERILDQLEAEHEDLRAEIHVTMNLLLQYLGISRRNESSERFLKILEYRKKRMQAAEAAGSVTDAEAMALITAKADYANSLLQFNKFCEAEQLYINCHESLLQVRGDKEEALSFAKLNHHMAYCKMYHGDFDEANAFSKKAVELIGSWACILLQSGDKAGALDLHERILSERLQVHGKESYFTLQSQYAGAVMYSYLDRWDDAEWQLRDALRQNNNSRSKNLWPDAVVARAKYHLSQVLAAKGEEKHVEEAEALAKEAKDVLSRLLVHNPIRWIQEEDTGALFDHLQPVFGSRWTGLSLLKYVQ
;
A
#
# COMPACT_ATOMS: atom_id res chain seq x y z
N MET A 1 20.87 -42.54 -30.04
CA MET A 1 22.06 -41.70 -30.26
C MET A 1 21.95 -40.42 -29.42
N ARG A 2 23.07 -39.93 -28.88
CA ARG A 2 23.16 -39.01 -27.71
C ARG A 2 22.73 -37.56 -28.00
N PRO A 3 22.15 -36.85 -27.01
CA PRO A 3 22.14 -35.39 -26.92
C PRO A 3 23.35 -34.89 -26.08
N SER A 4 24.20 -34.04 -26.67
CA SER A 4 25.46 -33.58 -26.05
C SER A 4 25.73 -32.08 -26.22
N VAL A 5 24.75 -31.19 -26.01
CA VAL A 5 25.02 -29.74 -26.00
C VAL A 5 24.55 -29.04 -24.71
N ALA A 6 23.57 -29.59 -23.98
CA ALA A 6 23.12 -29.03 -22.71
C ALA A 6 23.98 -29.45 -21.48
N LYS A 7 24.87 -30.44 -21.64
CA LYS A 7 25.70 -30.96 -20.54
C LYS A 7 27.01 -30.19 -20.33
N ASP A 8 27.52 -29.51 -21.36
CA ASP A 8 28.84 -28.87 -21.34
C ASP A 8 28.83 -27.47 -20.68
N VAL A 9 27.69 -26.80 -20.58
CA VAL A 9 27.58 -25.57 -19.78
C VAL A 9 27.43 -25.90 -18.29
N TRP A 10 26.82 -27.05 -17.95
CA TRP A 10 26.54 -27.44 -16.57
C TRP A 10 27.71 -28.19 -15.90
N GLN A 11 28.55 -28.91 -16.64
CA GLN A 11 29.71 -29.63 -16.08
C GLN A 11 31.01 -28.82 -16.02
N THR A 12 31.13 -27.73 -16.78
CA THR A 12 32.34 -26.88 -16.75
C THR A 12 32.38 -25.95 -15.53
N TYR A 13 31.23 -25.63 -14.92
CA TYR A 13 31.15 -24.72 -13.76
C TYR A 13 31.28 -25.42 -12.39
N LEU A 14 31.36 -26.76 -12.34
CA LEU A 14 31.24 -27.52 -11.10
C LEU A 14 32.50 -28.30 -10.67
N LYS A 15 33.65 -28.13 -11.34
CA LYS A 15 34.87 -28.88 -11.00
C LYS A 15 35.92 -28.15 -10.14
N ASP A 16 35.88 -26.83 -9.99
CA ASP A 16 36.99 -26.10 -9.33
C ASP A 16 36.58 -25.22 -8.13
N VAL A 17 35.81 -25.74 -7.17
CA VAL A 17 35.57 -25.02 -5.89
C VAL A 17 35.45 -25.97 -4.69
N PRO A 18 36.36 -25.91 -3.68
CA PRO A 18 36.19 -26.59 -2.41
C PRO A 18 35.35 -25.75 -1.42
N GLY A 19 34.30 -26.33 -0.83
CA GLY A 19 33.51 -25.71 0.25
C GLY A 19 32.25 -26.51 0.61
N PRO A 20 31.78 -26.49 1.88
CA PRO A 20 30.68 -27.33 2.33
C PRO A 20 29.34 -26.84 1.78
N ARG A 21 28.51 -27.79 1.31
CA ARG A 21 27.15 -27.55 0.83
C ARG A 21 26.14 -28.02 1.87
N ILE A 22 25.26 -27.13 2.31
CA ILE A 22 24.10 -27.48 3.15
C ILE A 22 22.89 -27.66 2.23
N MET A 23 22.42 -28.91 2.09
CA MET A 23 21.08 -29.23 1.60
C MET A 23 20.17 -29.37 2.81
N LEU A 24 19.16 -28.51 2.94
CA LEU A 24 18.03 -28.75 3.84
C LEU A 24 16.94 -29.49 3.07
N GLY A 25 16.97 -30.83 3.18
CA GLY A 25 15.86 -31.70 2.80
C GLY A 25 15.02 -31.99 4.03
N VAL A 26 13.73 -31.64 4.00
CA VAL A 26 12.77 -32.03 5.03
C VAL A 26 12.22 -33.40 4.66
N ARG A 27 12.46 -34.42 5.49
CA ARG A 27 11.70 -35.68 5.49
C ARG A 27 10.73 -35.68 6.68
N PRO A 28 9.52 -36.24 6.52
CA PRO A 28 8.55 -36.37 7.59
C PRO A 28 8.93 -37.51 8.52
N ARG A 29 8.55 -37.40 9.80
CA ARG A 29 8.43 -38.54 10.72
C ARG A 29 7.03 -38.52 11.30
N ASP A 30 6.36 -39.65 11.11
CA ASP A 30 5.07 -40.00 11.70
C ASP A 30 5.24 -40.55 13.13
N ASP A 31 4.20 -40.27 13.92
CA ASP A 31 3.59 -40.96 15.07
C ASP A 31 4.39 -41.28 16.37
N VAL A 32 3.82 -40.89 17.53
CA VAL A 32 3.00 -41.76 18.42
C VAL A 32 2.79 -41.10 19.83
N THR A 33 1.49 -40.99 20.20
CA THR A 33 0.78 -40.97 21.52
C THR A 33 0.91 -39.87 22.59
N GLU A 34 -0.19 -39.13 22.76
CA GLU A 34 -1.21 -39.19 23.85
C GLU A 34 -0.94 -38.77 25.32
N THR A 35 -1.97 -38.11 25.90
CA THR A 35 -2.32 -37.79 27.32
C THR A 35 -1.70 -36.55 28.00
N SER A 36 -2.29 -35.93 29.05
CA SER A 36 -3.64 -35.42 29.33
C SER A 36 -3.53 -34.42 30.52
N THR A 37 -4.50 -33.52 30.67
CA THR A 37 -4.99 -32.84 31.91
C THR A 37 -4.24 -31.71 32.66
N LYS A 38 -4.97 -30.58 32.79
CA LYS A 38 -5.33 -29.75 33.99
C LYS A 38 -4.28 -28.99 34.85
N TYR A 39 -4.51 -27.67 34.96
CA TYR A 39 -4.18 -26.66 36.02
C TYR A 39 -4.54 -27.10 37.47
N PRO A 40 -4.10 -26.47 38.60
CA PRO A 40 -4.07 -24.99 38.82
C PRO A 40 -3.05 -24.34 39.83
N SER A 41 -3.04 -23.00 39.82
CA SER A 41 -2.79 -21.97 40.88
C SER A 41 -1.95 -22.23 42.16
N HIS A 42 -0.97 -21.34 42.46
CA HIS A 42 -1.05 -20.21 43.44
C HIS A 42 0.33 -19.73 43.97
N ALA A 43 0.47 -18.39 44.09
CA ALA A 43 1.25 -17.60 45.07
C ALA A 43 2.80 -17.82 45.12
N GLN A 44 3.69 -16.86 45.46
CA GLN A 44 3.59 -15.66 46.29
C GLN A 44 4.93 -14.86 46.17
N ILE A 45 4.98 -13.71 46.85
CA ILE A 45 6.16 -12.95 47.33
C ILE A 45 6.72 -11.85 46.41
N THR A 46 6.22 -10.63 46.63
CA THR A 46 6.91 -9.38 46.27
C THR A 46 7.65 -8.89 47.51
N ALA A 47 8.98 -8.93 47.49
CA ALA A 47 9.83 -8.23 48.45
C ALA A 47 10.43 -6.99 47.74
N CYS A 48 10.10 -5.80 48.23
CA CYS A 48 10.76 -4.55 47.85
C CYS A 48 12.08 -4.44 48.61
N VAL A 49 13.20 -4.35 47.89
CA VAL A 49 14.47 -3.87 48.42
C VAL A 49 14.92 -2.72 47.52
N CYS A 50 14.91 -1.51 48.06
CA CYS A 50 15.46 -0.32 47.42
C CYS A 50 16.98 -0.35 47.60
N LEU A 51 17.73 -0.33 46.51
CA LEU A 51 19.18 -0.07 46.53
C LEU A 51 19.54 0.93 45.42
N ASN A 52 20.49 1.81 45.74
CA ASN A 52 20.98 2.91 44.91
C ASN A 52 21.78 2.41 43.68
N PRO A 53 21.92 3.22 42.61
CA PRO A 53 22.31 2.76 41.28
C PRO A 53 23.78 2.34 41.10
N GLU A 54 24.66 2.50 42.08
CA GLU A 54 26.11 2.31 41.88
C GLU A 54 26.68 0.97 42.36
N ASP A 55 25.94 0.15 43.12
CA ASP A 55 26.44 -1.13 43.65
C ASP A 55 25.94 -2.39 42.88
N ALA A 56 25.16 -2.22 41.80
CA ALA A 56 24.59 -3.35 41.07
C ALA A 56 25.54 -4.02 40.05
N PHE A 57 26.68 -3.38 39.75
CA PHE A 57 27.57 -3.84 38.68
C PHE A 57 28.58 -4.92 39.14
N ASP A 58 28.90 -4.98 40.42
CA ASP A 58 29.98 -5.86 40.95
C ASP A 58 29.49 -7.19 41.54
N TYR A 59 28.18 -7.33 41.82
CA TYR A 59 27.62 -8.58 42.37
C TYR A 59 27.27 -9.63 41.30
N VAL A 60 27.04 -9.20 40.06
CA VAL A 60 26.67 -10.09 38.94
C VAL A 60 27.90 -10.74 38.28
N LEU A 61 29.09 -10.14 38.41
CA LEU A 61 30.32 -10.62 37.76
C LEU A 61 31.07 -11.73 38.53
N LYS A 62 30.74 -11.99 39.80
CA LYS A 62 31.43 -13.00 40.63
C LYS A 62 30.68 -14.33 40.82
N SER A 63 29.43 -14.46 40.36
CA SER A 63 28.61 -15.64 40.60
C SER A 63 28.43 -16.58 39.39
N LEU A 64 28.99 -16.25 38.21
CA LEU A 64 28.71 -17.00 36.98
C LEU A 64 29.88 -17.78 36.35
N TRP A 65 31.09 -17.81 36.92
CA TRP A 65 32.18 -18.65 36.40
C TRP A 65 32.70 -19.64 37.45
N GLY A 66 32.21 -20.88 37.34
CA GLY A 66 32.68 -22.07 38.05
C GLY A 66 32.49 -23.32 37.20
N SER A 67 33.52 -23.63 36.39
CA SER A 67 33.99 -24.97 36.00
C SER A 67 33.40 -25.68 34.75
N PHE A 68 34.34 -26.11 33.89
CA PHE A 68 34.33 -27.08 32.77
C PHE A 68 34.12 -26.61 31.30
N SER A 69 35.23 -26.12 30.74
CA SER A 69 35.93 -26.54 29.50
C SER A 69 35.15 -27.03 28.26
N ALA A 70 35.13 -26.21 27.19
CA ALA A 70 35.57 -26.53 25.82
C ALA A 70 35.51 -25.25 24.93
N ARG A 71 36.44 -25.14 23.96
CA ARG A 71 36.76 -23.92 23.18
C ARG A 71 35.59 -23.34 22.34
N PRO A 72 35.52 -22.01 22.10
CA PRO A 72 34.41 -21.35 21.41
C PRO A 72 34.59 -21.23 19.88
N GLY A 73 33.50 -21.40 19.14
CA GLY A 73 33.31 -20.93 17.76
C GLY A 73 32.31 -19.76 17.74
N PRO A 74 32.26 -18.92 16.68
CA PRO A 74 31.55 -17.65 16.71
C PRO A 74 30.08 -17.83 16.32
N TRP A 75 29.21 -17.91 17.32
CA TRP A 75 27.77 -17.68 17.16
C TRP A 75 27.27 -16.85 18.34
N THR A 76 27.09 -15.54 18.13
CA THR A 76 26.37 -14.67 19.05
C THR A 76 24.87 -14.80 18.79
N THR A 77 24.18 -15.52 19.66
CA THR A 77 22.73 -15.44 19.84
C THR A 77 22.46 -14.37 20.89
N SER A 78 21.93 -13.21 20.49
CA SER A 78 21.50 -12.18 21.43
C SER A 78 20.07 -12.45 21.87
N ILE A 79 19.89 -12.78 23.15
CA ILE A 79 18.61 -12.79 23.87
C ILE A 79 18.40 -11.36 24.39
N LEU A 80 17.30 -10.69 24.01
CA LEU A 80 16.91 -9.39 24.54
C LEU A 80 15.73 -9.58 25.50
N VAL A 81 15.95 -9.24 26.77
CA VAL A 81 14.93 -9.11 27.82
C VAL A 81 14.61 -7.62 27.94
N VAL A 82 13.34 -7.21 27.85
CA VAL A 82 12.91 -5.82 28.08
C VAL A 82 11.83 -5.77 29.15
N ARG A 83 12.10 -4.98 30.20
CA ARG A 83 11.24 -4.69 31.35
C ARG A 83 10.57 -3.32 31.12
N ARG A 84 9.27 -3.20 31.40
CA ARG A 84 8.50 -1.94 31.33
C ARG A 84 9.00 -0.92 32.35
N LEU A 85 9.22 0.32 31.92
CA LEU A 85 9.17 1.52 32.75
C LEU A 85 8.07 2.42 32.18
N HIS A 86 7.18 2.88 33.05
CA HIS A 86 6.15 3.87 32.75
C HIS A 86 6.76 5.26 32.95
N GLU A 87 6.92 6.03 31.86
CA GLU A 87 7.11 7.49 31.90
C GLU A 87 6.27 8.14 30.78
N ALA A 88 5.81 9.36 31.04
CA ALA A 88 4.85 10.13 30.24
C ALA A 88 5.43 10.59 28.88
N PRO A 89 4.61 10.85 27.84
CA PRO A 89 5.13 11.26 26.55
C PRO A 89 5.24 12.79 26.43
N ASP A 90 6.46 13.32 26.55
CA ASP A 90 6.85 14.63 26.02
C ASP A 90 7.28 14.45 24.55
N SER A 91 6.36 14.63 23.57
CA SER A 91 6.70 14.54 22.14
C SER A 91 5.97 15.62 21.30
N PRO A 92 6.70 16.44 20.53
CA PRO A 92 6.14 17.42 19.59
C PRO A 92 5.66 16.77 18.28
N CYS A 93 4.37 16.43 18.21
CA CYS A 93 3.71 15.94 17.00
C CYS A 93 2.44 16.76 16.71
N THR A 94 2.22 17.17 15.46
CA THR A 94 1.00 17.89 15.02
C THR A 94 -0.30 17.08 15.25
N SER A 95 -1.47 17.69 15.07
CA SER A 95 -2.77 17.14 15.47
C SER A 95 -3.17 15.86 14.73
N VAL A 96 -2.66 15.70 13.51
CA VAL A 96 -2.78 14.48 12.72
C VAL A 96 -1.68 13.47 13.14
N GLU A 97 -0.50 13.96 13.53
CA GLU A 97 0.62 13.16 14.05
C GLU A 97 0.40 12.61 15.46
N MET A 98 -0.46 13.19 16.29
CA MET A 98 -0.86 12.58 17.56
C MET A 98 -1.79 11.38 17.40
N ILE A 99 -2.69 11.41 16.41
CA ILE A 99 -3.43 10.20 15.99
C ILE A 99 -2.41 9.16 15.48
N TYR A 100 -1.32 9.61 14.84
CA TYR A 100 -0.20 8.75 14.44
C TYR A 100 0.70 8.28 15.61
N ALA A 101 0.84 9.04 16.70
CA ALA A 101 1.64 8.70 17.88
C ALA A 101 0.89 7.75 18.84
N GLN A 102 -0.44 7.81 18.86
CA GLN A 102 -1.30 6.80 19.50
C GLN A 102 -1.30 5.45 18.75
N MET A 103 -0.68 5.38 17.56
CA MET A 103 -0.35 4.09 16.95
C MET A 103 0.82 3.46 17.70
N ASP A 104 0.51 2.65 18.70
CA ASP A 104 1.49 1.80 19.39
C ASP A 104 2.35 1.06 18.33
N PRO A 105 3.68 1.24 18.30
CA PRO A 105 4.53 0.37 17.51
C PRO A 105 4.44 -1.02 18.15
N ALA A 106 3.56 -1.86 17.59
CA ALA A 106 3.44 -3.28 17.88
C ALA A 106 4.80 -3.90 18.28
N PRO A 107 4.86 -4.69 19.37
CA PRO A 107 6.11 -5.17 19.93
C PRO A 107 6.98 -5.88 18.89
N SER A 108 8.19 -5.36 18.72
CA SER A 108 9.41 -6.04 18.29
C SER A 108 9.25 -7.28 17.39
N PHE A 109 8.91 -7.06 16.11
CA PHE A 109 9.49 -7.82 14.97
C PHE A 109 9.09 -7.22 13.60
N TRP A 110 8.04 -6.38 13.55
CA TRP A 110 7.46 -5.90 12.27
C TRP A 110 7.18 -4.39 12.21
N THR A 111 7.64 -3.59 13.18
CA THR A 111 7.37 -2.14 13.31
C THR A 111 8.36 -1.20 12.67
N ARG A 112 9.31 -1.69 11.86
CA ARG A 112 9.99 -0.78 10.92
C ARG A 112 9.04 -0.52 9.76
N PRO A 113 8.65 0.74 9.43
CA PRO A 113 7.76 1.01 8.32
C PRO A 113 8.24 0.24 7.09
N ARG A 114 7.30 -0.39 6.36
CA ARG A 114 7.59 -1.25 5.20
C ARG A 114 8.61 -0.61 4.23
N GLN A 115 8.68 0.73 4.15
CA GLN A 115 9.69 1.49 3.40
C GLN A 115 11.14 1.26 3.89
N ILE A 116 11.42 1.33 5.21
CA ILE A 116 12.77 1.06 5.77
C ILE A 116 13.23 -0.35 5.43
N HIS A 117 12.34 -1.35 5.51
CA HIS A 117 12.71 -2.73 5.17
C HIS A 117 13.01 -2.92 3.68
N LEU A 118 12.50 -2.07 2.81
CA LEU A 118 12.54 -2.27 1.37
C LEU A 118 13.71 -1.54 0.70
N SER A 119 14.02 -0.30 1.11
CA SER A 119 15.31 0.31 0.77
C SER A 119 16.46 -0.43 1.48
N SER A 120 16.25 -0.95 2.68
CA SER A 120 17.20 -1.90 3.30
C SER A 120 17.35 -3.20 2.49
N ARG A 121 16.29 -3.69 1.81
CA ARG A 121 16.40 -4.88 0.93
C ARG A 121 17.15 -4.59 -0.35
N ARG A 122 16.85 -3.51 -1.07
CA ARG A 122 17.64 -3.10 -2.25
C ARG A 122 19.11 -2.89 -1.87
N HIS A 123 19.35 -2.14 -0.79
CA HIS A 123 20.68 -1.90 -0.25
C HIS A 123 21.38 -3.20 0.16
N TYR A 124 20.64 -4.13 0.78
CA TYR A 124 21.15 -5.46 1.10
C TYR A 124 21.52 -6.24 -0.15
N LEU A 125 20.68 -6.25 -1.20
CA LEU A 125 20.98 -6.91 -2.47
C LEU A 125 22.19 -6.28 -3.19
N GLU A 126 22.38 -4.97 -3.04
CA GLU A 126 23.52 -4.23 -3.57
C GLU A 126 24.83 -4.49 -2.82
N LYS A 127 24.79 -4.67 -1.50
CA LYS A 127 25.99 -4.85 -0.66
C LYS A 127 26.32 -6.30 -0.33
N THR A 128 25.37 -7.21 -0.44
CA THR A 128 25.59 -8.60 -0.06
C THR A 128 26.57 -9.27 -0.99
N THR A 129 27.52 -9.99 -0.41
CA THR A 129 28.47 -10.83 -1.16
C THR A 129 27.87 -12.19 -1.53
N LYS A 130 26.71 -12.54 -0.94
CA LYS A 130 26.01 -13.79 -1.24
C LYS A 130 25.30 -13.69 -2.59
N ARG A 131 25.36 -14.75 -3.40
CA ARG A 131 24.54 -14.85 -4.62
C ARG A 131 23.06 -14.84 -4.29
N TRP A 132 22.28 -14.15 -5.10
CA TRP A 132 20.83 -14.05 -4.91
C TRP A 132 20.09 -14.06 -6.25
N LEU A 133 18.82 -14.46 -6.22
CA LEU A 133 17.89 -14.38 -7.35
C LEU A 133 16.64 -13.63 -6.87
N LEU A 134 16.33 -12.51 -7.52
CA LEU A 134 15.10 -11.76 -7.30
C LEU A 134 14.11 -12.12 -8.40
N VAL A 135 12.98 -12.71 -8.04
CA VAL A 135 11.89 -13.00 -9.00
C VAL A 135 10.80 -11.95 -8.81
N LEU A 136 10.53 -11.22 -9.88
CA LEU A 136 9.48 -10.22 -9.96
C LEU A 136 8.42 -10.75 -10.91
N ASP A 137 7.36 -11.28 -10.33
CA ASP A 137 6.31 -11.96 -11.08
C ASP A 137 5.20 -10.97 -11.46
N ASN A 138 4.69 -11.10 -12.68
CA ASN A 138 3.56 -10.35 -13.25
C ASN A 138 3.72 -8.83 -13.25
N VAL A 139 4.87 -8.36 -13.73
CA VAL A 139 5.15 -6.92 -13.78
C VAL A 139 4.40 -6.28 -14.95
N GLU A 140 3.58 -5.27 -14.64
CA GLU A 140 2.84 -4.51 -15.65
C GLU A 140 3.68 -3.36 -16.22
N ARG A 141 4.31 -2.59 -15.33
CA ARG A 141 5.07 -1.38 -15.67
C ARG A 141 6.39 -1.35 -14.90
N TRP A 142 7.45 -0.82 -15.50
CA TRP A 142 8.79 -0.86 -14.90
C TRP A 142 8.83 -0.08 -13.58
N GLU A 143 8.08 1.02 -13.52
CA GLU A 143 7.95 1.88 -12.35
C GLU A 143 7.48 1.10 -11.11
N HIS A 144 6.73 0.01 -11.30
CA HIS A 144 6.24 -0.81 -10.19
C HIS A 144 7.38 -1.63 -9.52
N ILE A 145 8.46 -1.90 -10.25
CA ILE A 145 9.56 -2.75 -9.75
C ILE A 145 10.89 -2.02 -9.53
N ASP A 146 11.04 -0.82 -10.10
CA ASP A 146 12.27 -0.03 -10.12
C ASP A 146 12.88 0.13 -8.71
N MET A 147 12.03 0.25 -7.70
CA MET A 147 12.41 0.36 -6.30
C MET A 147 12.94 -0.91 -5.63
N PHE A 148 12.68 -2.08 -6.21
CA PHE A 148 13.14 -3.37 -5.70
C PHE A 148 14.40 -3.84 -6.45
N THR A 149 14.66 -3.30 -7.63
CA THR A 149 15.81 -3.64 -8.45
C THR A 149 17.05 -2.83 -8.03
N PRO A 150 18.22 -3.46 -7.85
CA PRO A 150 19.48 -2.74 -7.62
C PRO A 150 19.79 -1.71 -8.71
N SER A 151 20.36 -0.58 -8.30
CA SER A 151 20.72 0.56 -9.17
C SER A 151 21.73 0.16 -10.25
N LYS A 152 22.66 -0.73 -9.90
CA LYS A 152 23.69 -1.27 -10.77
C LYS A 152 23.71 -2.78 -10.63
N THR A 153 22.74 -3.47 -11.23
CA THR A 153 22.64 -4.94 -11.13
C THR A 153 23.93 -5.66 -11.55
N SER A 154 24.67 -5.12 -12.53
CA SER A 154 25.96 -5.64 -12.98
C SER A 154 27.08 -5.57 -11.91
N ALA A 155 26.94 -4.70 -10.91
CA ALA A 155 27.88 -4.59 -9.79
C ALA A 155 27.49 -5.48 -8.59
N THR A 156 26.47 -6.33 -8.74
CA THR A 156 25.98 -7.24 -7.70
C THR A 156 26.26 -8.69 -8.04
N THR A 157 26.17 -9.58 -7.05
CA THR A 157 26.35 -11.04 -7.22
C THR A 157 25.07 -11.78 -7.59
N GLY A 158 24.00 -11.06 -7.93
CA GLY A 158 22.68 -11.63 -8.13
C GLY A 158 22.09 -11.46 -9.53
N SER A 159 20.90 -12.01 -9.70
CA SER A 159 20.15 -11.98 -10.96
C SER A 159 18.70 -11.62 -10.70
N ILE A 160 18.06 -11.00 -11.69
CA ILE A 160 16.65 -10.60 -11.62
C ILE A 160 15.91 -11.33 -12.73
N LEU A 161 14.89 -12.10 -12.36
CA LEU A 161 13.95 -12.71 -13.29
C LEU A 161 12.65 -11.93 -13.23
N ILE A 162 12.20 -11.44 -14.38
CA ILE A 162 10.94 -10.69 -14.51
C ILE A 162 10.01 -11.48 -15.41
N THR A 163 8.78 -11.71 -14.96
CA THR A 163 7.69 -12.19 -15.82
C THR A 163 6.72 -11.04 -16.09
N THR A 164 6.21 -10.95 -17.32
CA THR A 164 5.28 -9.88 -17.73
C THR A 164 4.43 -10.36 -18.89
N ARG A 165 3.20 -9.86 -18.97
CA ARG A 165 2.31 -10.07 -20.13
C ARG A 165 2.53 -9.04 -21.24
N HIS A 166 3.28 -7.97 -20.99
CA HIS A 166 3.41 -6.85 -21.93
C HIS A 166 4.64 -7.02 -22.83
N GLN A 167 4.39 -7.17 -24.13
CA GLN A 167 5.45 -7.28 -25.14
C GLN A 167 6.30 -5.99 -25.27
N HIS A 168 5.83 -4.85 -24.77
CA HIS A 168 6.60 -3.61 -24.80
C HIS A 168 7.34 -3.31 -23.49
N PHE A 169 7.18 -4.17 -22.47
CA PHE A 169 7.89 -4.01 -21.20
C PHE A 169 9.40 -4.06 -21.41
N THR A 170 10.07 -2.93 -21.17
CA THR A 170 11.52 -2.77 -21.35
C THR A 170 12.05 -1.94 -20.19
N ALA A 171 13.24 -2.30 -19.70
CA ALA A 171 13.95 -1.49 -18.72
C ALA A 171 14.32 -0.11 -19.32
N PRO A 172 14.20 1.00 -18.56
CA PRO A 172 14.58 2.34 -19.02
C PRO A 172 16.04 2.41 -19.45
N SER A 173 16.92 1.68 -18.76
CA SER A 173 18.28 1.40 -19.18
C SER A 173 18.43 -0.10 -19.40
N ARG A 174 18.92 -0.51 -20.57
CA ARG A 174 19.19 -1.94 -20.85
C ARG A 174 20.56 -2.28 -20.27
N PRO A 175 20.65 -3.03 -19.15
CA PRO A 175 21.96 -3.48 -18.68
C PRO A 175 22.61 -4.40 -19.71
N VAL A 176 23.94 -4.46 -19.70
CA VAL A 176 24.73 -5.26 -20.65
C VAL A 176 24.31 -6.74 -20.65
N ASN A 177 23.79 -7.25 -19.52
CA ASN A 177 23.32 -8.61 -19.34
C ASN A 177 21.77 -8.73 -19.31
N TYR A 178 21.07 -7.92 -20.12
CA TYR A 178 19.62 -8.00 -20.26
C TYR A 178 19.23 -9.07 -21.28
N TYR A 179 18.51 -10.11 -20.82
CA TYR A 179 17.99 -11.17 -21.67
C TYR A 179 16.48 -11.15 -21.67
N ARG A 180 15.90 -11.20 -22.87
CA ARG A 180 14.46 -11.32 -23.06
C ARG A 180 14.15 -12.63 -23.77
N LYS A 181 13.30 -13.44 -23.15
CA LYS A 181 12.77 -14.65 -23.74
C LYS A 181 11.26 -14.54 -23.86
N THR A 182 10.75 -14.48 -25.08
CA THR A 182 9.33 -14.73 -25.33
C THR A 182 9.09 -16.22 -25.15
N LEU A 183 8.20 -16.57 -24.24
CA LEU A 183 7.77 -17.96 -24.04
C LEU A 183 6.76 -18.30 -25.14
N GLY A 184 7.08 -19.32 -25.93
CA GLY A 184 6.16 -19.93 -26.89
C GLY A 184 5.38 -21.07 -26.24
N GLU A 185 4.57 -21.73 -27.06
CA GLU A 185 3.92 -22.99 -26.71
C GLU A 185 4.95 -24.10 -26.48
N LEU A 186 4.55 -25.12 -25.71
CA LEU A 186 5.34 -26.33 -25.57
C LEU A 186 5.39 -27.06 -26.91
N THR A 187 6.53 -27.68 -27.19
CA THR A 187 6.57 -28.66 -28.28
C THR A 187 5.64 -29.82 -27.98
N VAL A 188 5.16 -30.53 -29.00
CA VAL A 188 4.28 -31.70 -28.83
C VAL A 188 4.88 -32.72 -27.86
N ASN A 189 6.19 -32.95 -27.93
CA ASN A 189 6.88 -33.87 -27.01
C ASN A 189 6.86 -33.36 -25.56
N GLU A 190 7.16 -32.08 -25.32
CA GLU A 190 7.12 -31.49 -23.97
C GLU A 190 5.68 -31.46 -23.42
N GLY A 191 4.70 -31.18 -24.28
CA GLY A 191 3.29 -31.19 -23.92
C GLY A 191 2.78 -32.60 -23.60
N ALA A 192 3.16 -33.60 -24.38
CA ALA A 192 2.86 -35.01 -24.15
C ALA A 192 3.47 -35.50 -22.84
N ASP A 193 4.74 -35.16 -22.59
CA ASP A 193 5.42 -35.49 -21.34
C ASP A 193 4.71 -34.83 -20.13
N LEU A 194 4.30 -33.56 -20.26
CA LEU A 194 3.55 -32.85 -19.23
C LEU A 194 2.17 -33.48 -18.98
N LEU A 195 1.43 -33.82 -20.03
CA LEU A 195 0.12 -34.49 -19.96
C LEU A 195 0.24 -35.81 -19.19
N LEU A 196 1.18 -36.65 -19.61
CA LEU A 196 1.41 -37.97 -19.00
C LEU A 196 1.93 -37.85 -17.56
N HIS A 197 2.72 -36.83 -17.25
CA HIS A 197 3.19 -36.59 -15.89
C HIS A 197 2.04 -36.19 -14.95
N GLY A 198 1.02 -35.49 -15.46
CA GLY A 198 -0.16 -35.11 -14.69
C GLY A 198 -1.14 -36.25 -14.41
N LEU A 199 -1.08 -37.35 -15.18
CA LEU A 199 -2.00 -38.48 -15.08
C LEU A 199 -1.52 -39.55 -14.07
N PRO A 200 -2.44 -40.16 -13.31
CA PRO A 200 -2.17 -41.38 -12.52
C PRO A 200 -1.61 -42.51 -13.39
N ALA A 201 -0.81 -43.40 -12.79
CA ALA A 201 -0.15 -44.49 -13.52
C ALA A 201 -1.16 -45.42 -14.22
N GLU A 202 -2.37 -45.56 -13.68
CA GLU A 202 -3.44 -46.39 -14.19
C GLU A 202 -4.09 -45.85 -15.47
N LEU A 203 -4.02 -44.51 -15.66
CA LEU A 203 -4.54 -43.81 -16.83
C LEU A 203 -3.47 -43.54 -17.89
N GLN A 204 -2.19 -43.79 -17.57
CA GLN A 204 -1.10 -43.66 -18.52
C GLN A 204 -1.07 -44.83 -19.52
N PRO A 205 -0.54 -44.61 -20.74
CA PRO A 205 -0.31 -45.68 -21.70
C PRO A 205 0.60 -46.76 -21.11
N LYS A 206 0.22 -48.05 -21.27
CA LYS A 206 0.94 -49.20 -20.71
C LYS A 206 2.39 -49.36 -21.22
N SER A 207 2.74 -48.73 -22.35
CA SER A 207 4.11 -48.71 -22.89
C SER A 207 4.47 -47.29 -23.28
N ARG A 208 5.36 -46.65 -22.50
CA ARG A 208 6.05 -45.40 -22.90
C ARG A 208 7.16 -45.65 -23.93
N ILE A 209 7.52 -46.91 -24.18
CA ILE A 209 8.67 -47.31 -25.00
C ILE A 209 8.30 -47.30 -26.49
N ALA A 210 7.05 -47.64 -26.83
CA ALA A 210 6.52 -47.49 -28.17
C ALA A 210 5.97 -46.06 -28.34
N ARG A 211 6.83 -45.11 -28.73
CA ARG A 211 6.44 -43.73 -29.09
C ARG A 211 5.39 -43.64 -30.22
N GLU A 212 4.99 -44.77 -30.78
CA GLU A 212 4.12 -44.93 -31.95
C GLU A 212 2.85 -45.75 -31.66
N GLY A 213 2.56 -46.08 -30.39
CA GLY A 213 1.30 -46.75 -30.04
C GLY A 213 0.07 -45.84 -30.29
N PRO A 214 -1.12 -46.40 -30.57
CA PRO A 214 -2.34 -45.61 -30.86
C PRO A 214 -2.71 -44.65 -29.73
N GLU A 215 -2.52 -45.05 -28.47
CA GLU A 215 -2.75 -44.18 -27.31
C GLU A 215 -1.75 -43.02 -27.25
N MET A 216 -0.48 -43.26 -27.60
CA MET A 216 0.55 -42.23 -27.60
C MET A 216 0.33 -41.21 -28.72
N LYS A 217 -0.25 -41.64 -29.85
CA LYS A 217 -0.70 -40.73 -30.90
C LYS A 217 -1.76 -39.77 -30.36
N VAL A 218 -2.78 -40.27 -29.66
CA VAL A 218 -3.80 -39.41 -29.04
C VAL A 218 -3.21 -38.44 -28.02
N VAL A 219 -2.25 -38.89 -27.21
CA VAL A 219 -1.51 -38.02 -26.28
C VAL A 219 -0.82 -36.88 -27.02
N ASN A 220 -0.16 -37.17 -28.14
CA ASN A 220 0.47 -36.16 -28.99
C ASN A 220 -0.56 -35.21 -29.61
N ASP A 221 -1.69 -35.73 -30.09
CA ASP A 221 -2.78 -34.93 -30.67
C ASP A 221 -3.38 -33.97 -29.62
N ILE A 222 -3.58 -34.45 -28.37
CA ILE A 222 -4.00 -33.60 -27.24
C ILE A 222 -2.95 -32.54 -26.92
N ALA A 223 -1.67 -32.92 -26.89
CA ALA A 223 -0.58 -31.99 -26.60
C ALA A 223 -0.44 -30.91 -27.67
N GLU A 224 -0.60 -31.27 -28.94
CA GLU A 224 -0.62 -30.35 -30.09
C GLU A 224 -1.85 -29.44 -30.07
N LEU A 225 -3.02 -29.98 -29.74
CA LEU A 225 -4.25 -29.20 -29.59
C LEU A 225 -4.12 -28.16 -28.48
N ALA A 226 -3.57 -28.55 -27.33
CA ALA A 226 -3.52 -27.72 -26.15
C ALA A 226 -2.40 -26.66 -26.22
N GLY A 227 -1.17 -27.08 -26.55
CA GLY A 227 0.05 -26.26 -26.73
C GLY A 227 0.55 -25.49 -25.49
N LEU A 228 -0.37 -24.97 -24.68
CA LEU A 228 -0.12 -24.15 -23.51
C LEU A 228 -0.07 -25.03 -22.24
N PRO A 229 0.95 -24.85 -21.36
CA PRO A 229 1.07 -25.64 -20.13
C PRO A 229 -0.19 -25.61 -19.26
N LEU A 230 -0.84 -24.44 -19.15
CA LEU A 230 -2.06 -24.29 -18.36
C LEU A 230 -3.23 -25.10 -18.94
N ALA A 231 -3.39 -25.12 -20.26
CA ALA A 231 -4.43 -25.91 -20.94
C ALA A 231 -4.23 -27.39 -20.67
N ILE A 232 -2.99 -27.87 -20.82
CA ILE A 232 -2.62 -29.26 -20.56
C ILE A 232 -2.91 -29.62 -19.10
N ILE A 233 -2.55 -28.76 -18.14
CA ILE A 233 -2.83 -29.00 -16.73
C ILE A 233 -4.33 -29.10 -16.46
N ILE A 234 -5.16 -28.24 -17.06
CA ILE A 234 -6.62 -28.30 -16.92
C ILE A 234 -7.16 -29.61 -17.52
N ILE A 235 -6.70 -30.00 -18.72
CA ILE A 235 -7.07 -31.27 -19.35
C ILE A 235 -6.67 -32.46 -18.46
N THR A 236 -5.44 -32.48 -17.92
CA THR A 236 -5.03 -33.57 -17.00
C THR A 236 -5.88 -33.61 -15.74
N GLY A 237 -6.27 -32.45 -15.20
CA GLY A 237 -7.17 -32.35 -14.05
C GLY A 237 -8.54 -32.93 -14.37
N TYR A 238 -9.10 -32.57 -15.52
CA TYR A 238 -10.38 -33.07 -16.02
C TYR A 238 -10.36 -34.59 -16.25
N MET A 239 -9.34 -35.09 -16.95
CA MET A 239 -9.13 -36.52 -17.19
C MET A 239 -9.01 -37.29 -15.88
N LYS A 240 -8.27 -36.76 -14.90
CA LYS A 240 -8.11 -37.36 -13.59
C LYS A 240 -9.44 -37.40 -12.82
N SER A 241 -10.24 -36.33 -12.86
CA SER A 241 -11.53 -36.29 -12.18
C SER A 241 -12.55 -37.24 -12.79
N MET A 242 -12.54 -37.39 -14.11
CA MET A 242 -13.45 -38.28 -14.85
C MET A 242 -12.94 -39.72 -14.98
N ASN A 243 -11.73 -39.98 -14.50
CA ASN A 243 -11.04 -41.26 -14.68
C ASN A 243 -10.91 -41.66 -16.17
N PHE A 244 -10.65 -40.69 -17.04
CA PHE A 244 -10.51 -40.89 -18.48
C PHE A 244 -9.06 -41.17 -18.89
N ARG A 245 -8.91 -42.13 -19.81
CA ARG A 245 -7.72 -42.30 -20.63
C ARG A 245 -7.63 -41.22 -21.71
N PRO A 246 -6.44 -40.93 -22.25
CA PRO A 246 -6.27 -40.00 -23.38
C PRO A 246 -7.25 -40.25 -24.53
N SER A 247 -7.43 -41.51 -24.95
CA SER A 247 -8.39 -41.88 -26.00
C SER A 247 -9.83 -41.47 -25.69
N GLU A 248 -10.28 -41.67 -24.45
CA GLU A 248 -11.66 -41.39 -24.02
C GLU A 248 -11.91 -39.89 -23.96
N PHE A 249 -10.95 -39.13 -23.43
CA PHE A 249 -11.00 -37.66 -23.47
C PHE A 249 -11.08 -37.14 -24.90
N TRP A 250 -10.25 -37.68 -25.81
CA TRP A 250 -10.26 -37.26 -27.21
C TRP A 250 -11.60 -37.52 -27.89
N THR A 251 -12.23 -38.68 -27.65
CA THR A 251 -13.57 -38.97 -28.18
C THR A 251 -14.62 -38.01 -27.63
N CYS A 252 -14.56 -37.68 -26.33
CA CYS A 252 -15.46 -36.71 -25.72
C CYS A 252 -15.27 -35.31 -26.33
N TRP A 253 -14.01 -34.88 -26.47
CA TRP A 253 -13.64 -33.62 -27.10
C TRP A 253 -14.15 -33.51 -28.53
N ASP A 254 -13.89 -34.51 -29.36
CA ASP A 254 -14.28 -34.52 -30.77
C ASP A 254 -15.81 -34.49 -30.94
N SER A 255 -16.53 -35.24 -30.08
CA SER A 255 -18.00 -35.24 -30.05
C SER A 255 -18.56 -33.86 -29.68
N TRP A 256 -17.99 -33.23 -28.65
CA TRP A 256 -18.39 -31.88 -28.23
C TRP A 256 -18.08 -30.83 -29.29
N TRP A 257 -16.92 -30.95 -29.93
CA TRP A 257 -16.45 -30.06 -30.99
C TRP A 257 -17.42 -30.04 -32.17
N LEU A 258 -17.79 -31.23 -32.65
CA LEU A 258 -18.73 -31.41 -33.76
C LEU A 258 -20.12 -30.83 -33.44
N ALA A 259 -20.57 -30.94 -32.19
CA ALA A 259 -21.87 -30.43 -31.77
C ALA A 259 -21.92 -28.90 -31.64
N ASN A 260 -20.80 -28.25 -31.31
CA ASN A 260 -20.77 -26.83 -30.94
C ASN A 260 -20.21 -25.90 -32.04
N GLN A 261 -19.56 -26.43 -33.08
CA GLN A 261 -18.92 -25.62 -34.13
C GLN A 261 -19.21 -26.15 -35.57
N PRO A 262 -20.48 -26.24 -36.00
CA PRO A 262 -20.81 -26.85 -37.30
C PRO A 262 -20.32 -26.07 -38.54
N ASP A 263 -20.09 -24.76 -38.46
CA ASP A 263 -19.94 -23.87 -39.64
C ASP A 263 -18.57 -23.15 -39.80
N LEU A 264 -17.52 -23.50 -39.04
CA LEU A 264 -16.24 -22.78 -39.13
C LEU A 264 -15.42 -23.12 -40.38
N LYS A 265 -14.97 -22.08 -41.10
CA LYS A 265 -14.05 -22.18 -42.24
C LYS A 265 -12.68 -22.70 -41.80
N ALA A 266 -12.02 -23.46 -42.69
CA ALA A 266 -10.76 -24.16 -42.39
C ALA A 266 -9.60 -23.26 -41.91
N GLU A 267 -9.60 -21.97 -42.27
CA GLU A 267 -8.56 -21.01 -41.87
C GLU A 267 -8.66 -20.58 -40.40
N GLU A 268 -9.88 -20.49 -39.83
CA GLU A 268 -10.11 -20.15 -38.41
C GLU A 268 -9.76 -21.31 -37.46
N LYS A 269 -9.71 -22.55 -37.95
CA LYS A 269 -9.28 -23.76 -37.21
C LYS A 269 -7.77 -23.77 -36.85
N SER A 270 -6.98 -22.90 -37.46
CA SER A 270 -5.51 -22.82 -37.27
C SER A 270 -5.05 -21.79 -36.23
N SER A 271 -5.95 -20.95 -35.71
CA SER A 271 -5.60 -19.93 -34.72
C SER A 271 -5.46 -20.54 -33.32
N ASN A 272 -4.24 -20.55 -32.78
CA ASN A 272 -3.94 -21.00 -31.42
C ASN A 272 -4.74 -20.26 -30.33
N LYS A 273 -5.27 -19.06 -30.63
CA LYS A 273 -6.03 -18.24 -29.69
C LYS A 273 -7.42 -18.83 -29.39
N GLY A 274 -8.03 -19.55 -30.34
CA GLY A 274 -9.34 -20.20 -30.16
C GLY A 274 -9.28 -21.52 -29.39
N ARG A 275 -8.15 -22.23 -29.44
CA ARG A 275 -8.00 -23.60 -28.91
C ARG A 275 -8.06 -23.67 -27.38
N LEU A 276 -7.40 -22.75 -26.67
CA LEU A 276 -7.53 -22.61 -25.21
C LEU A 276 -8.97 -22.27 -24.81
N GLU A 277 -9.61 -21.36 -25.55
CA GLU A 277 -10.97 -20.90 -25.27
C GLU A 277 -11.96 -22.06 -25.36
N GLN A 278 -11.77 -22.95 -26.32
CA GLN A 278 -12.64 -24.11 -26.55
C GLN A 278 -12.38 -25.22 -25.51
N ILE A 279 -11.11 -25.52 -25.19
CA ILE A 279 -10.74 -26.49 -24.13
C ILE A 279 -11.31 -26.06 -22.78
N MET A 280 -11.13 -24.78 -22.45
CA MET A 280 -11.69 -24.22 -21.22
C MET A 280 -13.22 -24.26 -21.24
N LYS A 281 -13.87 -24.01 -22.38
CA LYS A 281 -15.33 -24.07 -22.49
C LYS A 281 -15.87 -25.47 -22.17
N LEU A 282 -15.30 -26.52 -22.75
CA LEU A 282 -15.68 -27.91 -22.42
C LEU A 282 -15.51 -28.20 -20.92
N SER A 283 -14.35 -27.89 -20.35
CA SER A 283 -14.08 -28.22 -18.94
C SER A 283 -14.93 -27.39 -17.96
N VAL A 284 -15.37 -26.19 -18.36
CA VAL A 284 -16.23 -25.32 -17.56
C VAL A 284 -17.71 -25.70 -17.68
N GLU A 285 -18.19 -26.14 -18.85
CA GLU A 285 -19.57 -26.61 -19.05
C GLU A 285 -19.90 -27.87 -18.25
N ASP A 286 -18.88 -28.66 -17.89
CA ASP A 286 -19.01 -29.84 -17.04
C ASP A 286 -19.05 -29.50 -15.52
N LEU A 287 -18.81 -28.25 -15.15
CA LEU A 287 -18.95 -27.82 -13.76
C LEU A 287 -20.44 -27.64 -13.43
N GLY A 288 -20.88 -28.19 -12.29
CA GLY A 288 -22.20 -27.87 -11.76
C GLY A 288 -22.33 -26.37 -11.47
N ASP A 289 -23.56 -25.86 -11.54
CA ASP A 289 -23.87 -24.43 -11.41
C ASP A 289 -23.26 -23.78 -10.16
N GLU A 290 -23.32 -24.47 -9.02
CA GLU A 290 -22.74 -24.00 -7.76
C GLU A 290 -21.21 -23.87 -7.84
N THR A 291 -20.53 -24.86 -8.42
CA THR A 291 -19.07 -24.87 -8.60
C THR A 291 -18.63 -23.75 -9.54
N LEU A 292 -19.35 -23.57 -10.65
CA LEU A 292 -19.12 -22.48 -11.58
C LEU A 292 -19.35 -21.12 -10.93
N SER A 293 -20.36 -21.00 -10.07
CA SER A 293 -20.68 -19.77 -9.35
C SER A 293 -19.56 -19.38 -8.39
N VAL A 294 -19.03 -20.31 -7.60
CA VAL A 294 -17.86 -20.06 -6.73
C VAL A 294 -16.65 -19.62 -7.54
N MET A 295 -16.37 -20.28 -8.66
CA MET A 295 -15.24 -19.93 -9.51
C MET A 295 -15.40 -18.53 -10.14
N ARG A 296 -16.61 -18.16 -10.57
CA ARG A 296 -16.95 -16.82 -11.07
C ARG A 296 -16.89 -15.76 -9.96
N ILE A 297 -17.29 -16.07 -8.73
CA ILE A 297 -17.12 -15.19 -7.55
C ILE A 297 -15.63 -14.92 -7.29
N MET A 298 -14.80 -15.96 -7.30
CA MET A 298 -13.34 -15.82 -7.16
C MET A 298 -12.72 -14.94 -8.25
N ALA A 299 -13.37 -14.84 -9.43
CA ALA A 299 -12.89 -13.96 -10.49
C ALA A 299 -13.01 -12.46 -10.15
N PHE A 300 -13.85 -12.07 -9.18
CA PHE A 300 -13.90 -10.70 -8.65
C PHE A 300 -12.92 -10.43 -7.50
N LEU A 301 -12.25 -11.48 -6.99
CA LEU A 301 -11.36 -11.43 -5.84
C LEU A 301 -9.88 -11.36 -6.25
N SER A 302 -8.99 -11.15 -5.28
CA SER A 302 -7.55 -11.16 -5.53
C SER A 302 -7.06 -12.52 -6.02
N SER A 303 -6.36 -12.54 -7.15
CA SER A 303 -5.71 -13.75 -7.67
C SER A 303 -4.47 -14.17 -6.90
N ASP A 304 -3.89 -13.28 -6.08
CA ASP A 304 -2.70 -13.58 -5.29
C ASP A 304 -2.98 -14.52 -4.12
N GLY A 305 -4.26 -14.72 -3.80
CA GLY A 305 -4.70 -15.62 -2.76
C GLY A 305 -6.06 -15.19 -2.21
N THR A 306 -6.98 -16.14 -2.15
CA THR A 306 -8.29 -15.98 -1.52
C THR A 306 -8.35 -16.90 -0.31
N GLN A 307 -8.53 -16.33 0.88
CA GLN A 307 -8.65 -17.10 2.11
C GLN A 307 -9.91 -17.96 2.07
N LYS A 308 -9.81 -19.20 2.54
CA LYS A 308 -10.98 -20.05 2.73
C LYS A 308 -12.09 -19.37 3.54
N ASP A 309 -11.69 -18.69 4.61
CA ASP A 309 -12.61 -18.02 5.52
C ASP A 309 -13.36 -16.88 4.83
N LEU A 310 -12.78 -16.25 3.79
CA LEU A 310 -13.44 -15.24 2.98
C LEU A 310 -14.56 -15.84 2.11
N LEU A 311 -14.38 -17.07 1.62
CA LEU A 311 -15.36 -17.77 0.80
C LEU A 311 -16.44 -18.49 1.63
N THR A 312 -16.26 -18.57 2.94
CA THR A 312 -17.19 -19.24 3.85
C THR A 312 -18.19 -18.24 4.41
N TRP A 313 -19.48 -18.50 4.17
CA TRP A 313 -20.59 -17.71 4.71
C TRP A 313 -21.42 -18.58 5.66
N ASP A 314 -21.47 -18.19 6.94
CA ASP A 314 -22.18 -18.96 7.99
C ASP A 314 -23.69 -19.01 7.75
N GLN A 315 -24.28 -17.86 7.40
CA GLN A 315 -25.71 -17.70 7.13
C GLN A 315 -25.94 -17.08 5.74
N PRO A 316 -25.70 -17.83 4.65
CA PRO A 316 -25.92 -17.32 3.31
C PRO A 316 -27.43 -17.29 3.00
N PRO A 317 -27.87 -16.36 2.12
CA PRO A 317 -29.20 -16.41 1.51
C PRO A 317 -29.52 -17.76 0.86
N SER A 318 -30.80 -18.03 0.58
CA SER A 318 -31.27 -19.25 -0.09
C SER A 318 -30.53 -19.53 -1.39
N GLU A 319 -30.22 -18.50 -2.15
CA GLU A 319 -29.58 -18.60 -3.47
C GLU A 319 -28.08 -18.91 -3.38
N CYS A 320 -27.48 -18.79 -2.18
CA CYS A 320 -26.03 -18.88 -1.95
C CYS A 320 -25.65 -19.99 -0.96
N GLN A 321 -26.51 -21.00 -0.74
CA GLN A 321 -26.25 -22.10 0.21
C GLN A 321 -24.94 -22.85 -0.08
N TYR A 322 -24.46 -22.79 -1.32
CA TYR A 322 -23.18 -23.37 -1.73
C TYR A 322 -21.95 -22.74 -1.07
N LEU A 323 -22.08 -21.56 -0.44
CA LEU A 323 -21.02 -20.89 0.32
C LEU A 323 -20.95 -21.34 1.78
N ARG A 324 -21.84 -22.22 2.24
CA ARG A 324 -21.85 -22.74 3.62
C ARG A 324 -20.71 -23.74 3.83
N GLY A 325 -20.10 -23.70 5.02
CA GLY A 325 -18.84 -24.39 5.37
C GLY A 325 -18.62 -25.80 4.81
N PHE A 326 -19.57 -26.73 4.94
CA PHE A 326 -19.39 -28.08 4.38
C PHE A 326 -19.44 -28.09 2.85
N ARG A 327 -20.42 -27.39 2.25
CA ARG A 327 -20.63 -27.39 0.80
C ARG A 327 -19.52 -26.69 0.05
N ILE A 328 -19.04 -25.55 0.57
CA ILE A 328 -17.91 -24.83 -0.05
C ILE A 328 -16.62 -25.67 -0.03
N ASN A 329 -16.41 -26.51 1.00
CA ASN A 329 -15.26 -27.43 1.03
C ASN A 329 -15.31 -28.47 -0.10
N GLU A 330 -16.49 -29.01 -0.39
CA GLU A 330 -16.68 -29.95 -1.50
C GLU A 330 -16.38 -29.28 -2.84
N ILE A 331 -16.90 -28.07 -3.05
CA ILE A 331 -16.70 -27.28 -4.27
C ILE A 331 -15.22 -26.92 -4.44
N LEU A 332 -14.55 -26.45 -3.39
CA LEU A 332 -13.12 -26.11 -3.45
C LEU A 332 -12.25 -27.35 -3.70
N ARG A 333 -12.63 -28.51 -3.15
CA ARG A 333 -11.97 -29.79 -3.44
C ARG A 333 -12.17 -30.19 -4.90
N ASP A 334 -13.36 -30.03 -5.46
CA ASP A 334 -13.64 -30.30 -6.87
C ASP A 334 -12.82 -29.39 -7.79
N LEU A 335 -12.86 -28.08 -7.58
CA LEU A 335 -12.06 -27.09 -8.32
C LEU A 335 -10.56 -27.36 -8.24
N THR A 336 -10.06 -27.79 -7.07
CA THR A 336 -8.64 -28.13 -6.87
C THR A 336 -8.29 -29.44 -7.59
N THR A 337 -9.18 -30.43 -7.57
CA THR A 337 -8.98 -31.73 -8.23
C THR A 337 -8.95 -31.57 -9.75
N LYS A 338 -9.88 -30.77 -10.30
CA LYS A 338 -9.95 -30.38 -11.71
C LYS A 338 -8.90 -29.34 -12.13
N ARG A 339 -8.05 -28.89 -11.19
CA ARG A 339 -6.93 -27.94 -11.41
C ARG A 339 -7.33 -26.53 -11.88
N PHE A 340 -8.58 -26.11 -11.64
CA PHE A 340 -9.01 -24.73 -11.88
C PHE A 340 -8.41 -23.75 -10.86
N ILE A 341 -8.19 -24.22 -9.63
CA ILE A 341 -7.54 -23.46 -8.56
C ILE A 341 -6.41 -24.26 -7.92
N SER A 342 -5.51 -23.57 -7.24
CA SER A 342 -4.42 -24.16 -6.45
C SER A 342 -4.59 -23.84 -4.97
N LEU A 343 -4.39 -24.83 -4.11
CA LEU A 343 -4.32 -24.64 -2.66
C LEU A 343 -2.88 -24.36 -2.23
N LYS A 344 -2.69 -23.27 -1.48
CA LYS A 344 -1.45 -22.91 -0.79
C LYS A 344 -1.70 -22.82 0.71
N LYS A 345 -0.67 -23.10 1.51
CA LYS A 345 -0.67 -22.83 2.95
C LYS A 345 0.22 -21.62 3.22
N GLU A 346 -0.37 -20.53 3.67
CA GLU A 346 0.35 -19.30 4.05
C GLU A 346 0.11 -19.00 5.52
N ASN A 347 1.17 -18.94 6.33
CA ASN A 347 1.11 -18.69 7.77
C ASN A 347 0.14 -19.62 8.54
N GLY A 348 -0.04 -20.86 8.06
CA GLY A 348 -0.98 -21.82 8.64
C GLY A 348 -2.40 -21.78 8.06
N ASN A 349 -2.73 -20.77 7.24
CA ASN A 349 -4.05 -20.61 6.64
C ASN A 349 -4.11 -21.21 5.23
N GLU A 350 -5.28 -21.75 4.87
CA GLU A 350 -5.58 -22.24 3.52
C GLU A 350 -5.95 -21.06 2.60
N VAL A 351 -5.16 -20.92 1.54
CA VAL A 351 -5.32 -19.86 0.54
C VAL A 351 -5.48 -20.49 -0.85
N TYR A 352 -6.56 -20.13 -1.53
CA TYR A 352 -6.87 -20.61 -2.87
C TYR A 352 -6.47 -19.59 -3.92
N VAL A 353 -5.81 -20.05 -4.96
CA VAL A 353 -5.27 -19.21 -6.04
C VAL A 353 -5.93 -19.61 -7.35
N ILE A 354 -6.66 -18.67 -7.95
CA ILE A 354 -7.16 -18.79 -9.31
C ILE A 354 -6.15 -18.18 -10.28
N HIS A 355 -5.88 -18.86 -11.40
CA HIS A 355 -4.96 -18.32 -12.38
C HIS A 355 -5.54 -17.06 -13.06
N ARG A 356 -4.75 -15.99 -13.17
CA ARG A 356 -5.21 -14.70 -13.71
C ARG A 356 -5.79 -14.79 -15.12
N ALA A 357 -5.23 -15.64 -15.98
CA ALA A 357 -5.77 -15.85 -17.32
C ALA A 357 -7.18 -16.47 -17.30
N LEU A 358 -7.43 -17.38 -16.36
CA LEU A 358 -8.75 -17.98 -16.15
C LEU A 358 -9.71 -16.93 -15.55
N GLN A 359 -9.27 -16.17 -14.56
CA GLN A 359 -10.05 -15.06 -13.99
C GLN A 359 -10.48 -14.04 -15.06
N SER A 360 -9.55 -13.54 -15.88
CA SER A 360 -9.89 -12.61 -16.98
C SER A 360 -10.89 -13.22 -17.96
N ARG A 361 -10.73 -14.51 -18.29
CA ARG A 361 -11.64 -15.22 -19.19
C ARG A 361 -13.05 -15.33 -18.61
N LEU A 362 -13.16 -15.68 -17.34
CA LEU A 362 -14.44 -15.82 -16.65
C LEU A 362 -15.19 -14.48 -16.61
N LEU A 363 -14.49 -13.38 -16.35
CA LEU A 363 -15.10 -12.05 -16.39
C LEU A 363 -15.60 -11.70 -17.80
N VAL A 364 -14.83 -12.00 -18.85
CA VAL A 364 -15.25 -11.78 -20.24
C VAL A 364 -16.48 -12.62 -20.61
N GLU A 365 -16.55 -13.89 -20.20
CA GLU A 365 -17.78 -14.68 -20.42
C GLU A 365 -18.95 -14.14 -19.63
N LEU A 366 -18.73 -13.79 -18.37
CA LEU A 366 -19.77 -13.25 -17.51
C LEU A 366 -20.29 -11.89 -18.03
N HIS A 367 -19.50 -11.15 -18.81
CA HIS A 367 -19.97 -9.95 -19.52
C HIS A 367 -21.06 -10.22 -20.56
N LYS A 368 -21.24 -11.48 -20.98
CA LYS A 368 -22.35 -11.90 -21.86
C LYS A 368 -23.64 -12.14 -21.07
N GLU A 369 -23.57 -12.22 -19.75
CA GLU A 369 -24.69 -12.51 -18.84
C GLU A 369 -24.83 -11.39 -17.79
N PRO A 370 -25.34 -10.18 -18.14
CA PRO A 370 -25.23 -9.02 -17.27
C PRO A 370 -25.92 -9.14 -15.91
N GLU A 371 -27.08 -9.80 -15.87
CA GLU A 371 -27.80 -10.06 -14.62
C GLU A 371 -26.99 -10.97 -13.70
N ARG A 372 -26.42 -12.06 -14.25
CA ARG A 372 -25.58 -12.99 -13.51
C ARG A 372 -24.27 -12.34 -13.07
N TRP A 373 -23.70 -11.45 -13.90
CA TRP A 373 -22.56 -10.64 -13.54
C TRP A 373 -22.83 -9.80 -12.30
N GLN A 374 -23.95 -9.06 -12.31
CA GLN A 374 -24.34 -8.18 -11.22
C GLN A 374 -24.61 -8.95 -9.92
N GLU A 375 -25.28 -10.10 -10.03
CA GLU A 375 -25.55 -10.98 -8.89
C GLU A 375 -24.26 -11.46 -8.23
N LEU A 376 -23.35 -12.06 -9.01
CA LEU A 376 -22.10 -12.62 -8.48
C LEU A 376 -21.14 -11.53 -7.99
N PHE A 377 -21.16 -10.35 -8.61
CA PHE A 377 -20.43 -9.17 -8.10
C PHE A 377 -20.96 -8.75 -6.72
N ARG A 378 -22.28 -8.74 -6.51
CA ARG A 378 -22.88 -8.44 -5.20
C ARG A 378 -22.52 -9.48 -4.15
N VAL A 379 -22.47 -10.75 -4.52
CA VAL A 379 -22.02 -11.83 -3.60
C VAL A 379 -20.54 -11.63 -3.22
N ALA A 380 -19.66 -11.36 -4.20
CA ALA A 380 -18.25 -11.09 -3.92
C ALA A 380 -18.06 -9.86 -3.01
N PHE A 381 -18.83 -8.80 -3.24
CA PHE A 381 -18.90 -7.64 -2.36
C PHE A 381 -19.29 -8.02 -0.93
N GLN A 382 -20.36 -8.81 -0.75
CA GLN A 382 -20.85 -9.22 0.57
C GLN A 382 -19.80 -10.03 1.33
N LEU A 383 -19.12 -10.97 0.67
CA LEU A 383 -18.04 -11.74 1.26
C LEU A 383 -16.93 -10.83 1.82
N VAL A 384 -16.47 -9.86 1.02
CA VAL A 384 -15.44 -8.90 1.46
C VAL A 384 -15.96 -8.00 2.58
N ARG A 385 -17.19 -7.49 2.47
CA ARG A 385 -17.79 -6.60 3.46
C ARG A 385 -17.95 -7.27 4.82
N ASN A 386 -18.32 -8.56 4.85
CA ASN A 386 -18.51 -9.34 6.08
C ASN A 386 -17.18 -9.56 6.84
N LYS A 387 -16.05 -9.48 6.14
CA LYS A 387 -14.72 -9.75 6.72
C LYS A 387 -13.88 -8.51 6.94
N LEU A 388 -14.08 -7.45 6.14
CA LEU A 388 -13.39 -6.18 6.33
C LEU A 388 -14.02 -5.41 7.50
N PRO A 389 -13.26 -5.06 8.56
CA PRO A 389 -13.79 -4.21 9.62
C PRO A 389 -14.10 -2.79 9.11
N ARG A 390 -14.97 -2.06 9.81
CA ARG A 390 -15.17 -0.63 9.57
C ARG A 390 -14.10 0.17 10.34
N PRO A 391 -13.38 1.10 9.70
CA PRO A 391 -12.46 2.00 10.38
C PRO A 391 -13.22 3.13 11.08
N SER A 392 -12.65 3.63 12.18
CA SER A 392 -12.99 4.95 12.71
C SER A 392 -12.21 6.06 11.99
N LEU A 393 -12.87 7.21 11.77
CA LEU A 393 -12.22 8.44 11.32
C LEU A 393 -11.54 9.17 12.48
N ASP A 394 -12.09 9.05 13.68
CA ASP A 394 -11.67 9.83 14.85
C ASP A 394 -10.51 9.16 15.60
N THR A 395 -10.47 7.83 15.58
CA THR A 395 -9.52 7.04 16.37
C THR A 395 -8.78 6.06 15.49
N ALA A 396 -7.45 6.03 15.59
CA ALA A 396 -6.65 5.00 14.95
C ALA A 396 -6.91 3.63 15.61
N GLU A 397 -7.02 2.58 14.80
CA GLU A 397 -7.31 1.22 15.30
C GLU A 397 -6.23 0.21 14.88
N PRO A 398 -4.99 0.29 15.43
CA PRO A 398 -3.88 -0.55 14.99
C PRO A 398 -4.15 -2.06 15.09
N HIS A 399 -4.94 -2.46 16.09
CA HIS A 399 -5.29 -3.86 16.35
C HIS A 399 -6.09 -4.51 15.21
N LYS A 400 -6.86 -3.72 14.42
CA LYS A 400 -7.62 -4.22 13.26
C LYS A 400 -6.76 -4.42 12.00
N TRP A 401 -5.50 -3.97 12.02
CA TRP A 401 -4.66 -3.92 10.82
C TRP A 401 -4.38 -5.27 10.17
N ASN A 402 -4.17 -6.32 10.97
CA ASN A 402 -3.86 -7.63 10.40
C ASN A 402 -5.01 -8.11 9.51
N GLN A 403 -6.25 -7.91 9.97
CA GLN A 403 -7.46 -8.20 9.22
C GLN A 403 -7.61 -7.29 8.00
N PHE A 404 -7.34 -5.99 8.14
CA PHE A 404 -7.36 -5.06 7.00
C PHE A 404 -6.38 -5.47 5.90
N LYS A 405 -5.12 -5.72 6.27
CA LYS A 405 -4.07 -6.11 5.34
C LYS A 405 -4.43 -7.38 4.57
N GLU A 406 -5.13 -8.30 5.22
CA GLU A 406 -5.55 -9.56 4.63
C GLU A 406 -6.62 -9.37 3.55
N TYR A 407 -7.61 -8.51 3.79
CA TYR A 407 -8.77 -8.38 2.89
C TYR A 407 -8.73 -7.18 1.92
N LEU A 408 -7.89 -6.18 2.18
CA LEU A 408 -7.74 -4.99 1.33
C LEU A 408 -7.39 -5.29 -0.15
N PRO A 409 -6.58 -6.32 -0.49
CA PRO A 409 -6.36 -6.69 -1.89
C PRO A 409 -7.65 -7.01 -2.65
N HIS A 410 -8.67 -7.57 -1.97
CA HIS A 410 -9.97 -7.88 -2.57
C HIS A 410 -10.78 -6.61 -2.82
N VAL A 411 -10.73 -5.62 -1.92
CA VAL A 411 -11.34 -4.29 -2.13
C VAL A 411 -10.78 -3.62 -3.37
N ALA A 412 -9.46 -3.67 -3.56
CA ALA A 412 -8.82 -3.12 -4.75
C ALA A 412 -9.22 -3.86 -6.04
N HIS A 413 -9.40 -5.18 -6.00
CA HIS A 413 -9.87 -5.95 -7.16
C HIS A 413 -11.33 -5.64 -7.50
N LEU A 414 -12.22 -5.52 -6.50
CA LEU A 414 -13.61 -5.08 -6.69
C LEU A 414 -13.66 -3.67 -7.29
N GLN A 415 -12.81 -2.74 -6.81
CA GLN A 415 -12.74 -1.41 -7.39
C GLN A 415 -12.30 -1.41 -8.85
N ARG A 416 -11.32 -2.26 -9.21
CA ARG A 416 -10.92 -2.42 -10.61
C ARG A 416 -12.05 -2.99 -11.45
N ALA A 417 -12.69 -4.08 -11.00
CA ALA A 417 -13.81 -4.69 -11.73
C ALA A 417 -14.97 -3.71 -11.94
N TYR A 418 -15.26 -2.85 -10.96
CA TYR A 418 -16.29 -1.80 -11.06
C TYR A 418 -15.86 -0.64 -11.96
N ALA A 419 -14.60 -0.21 -11.90
CA ALA A 419 -14.12 0.99 -12.58
C ALA A 419 -13.49 0.73 -13.96
N ASP A 420 -13.38 -0.53 -14.39
CA ASP A 420 -12.75 -0.90 -15.65
C ASP A 420 -13.52 -0.32 -16.84
N PRO A 421 -12.95 0.64 -17.59
CA PRO A 421 -13.62 1.26 -18.72
C PRO A 421 -13.77 0.31 -19.93
N THR A 422 -13.08 -0.82 -19.93
CA THR A 422 -13.20 -1.85 -20.97
C THR A 422 -14.37 -2.79 -20.74
N THR A 423 -14.99 -2.74 -19.55
CA THR A 423 -16.18 -3.49 -19.24
C THR A 423 -17.40 -2.82 -19.87
N VAL A 424 -18.07 -3.53 -20.77
CA VAL A 424 -19.30 -3.05 -21.44
C VAL A 424 -20.47 -2.93 -20.46
N ILE A 425 -20.44 -3.70 -19.37
CA ILE A 425 -21.46 -3.68 -18.32
C ILE A 425 -21.15 -2.59 -17.30
N ALA A 426 -22.05 -1.62 -17.16
CA ALA A 426 -22.06 -0.75 -16.01
C ALA A 426 -22.61 -1.52 -14.80
N ALA A 427 -21.75 -1.87 -13.85
CA ALA A 427 -22.19 -2.39 -12.57
C ALA A 427 -23.18 -1.42 -11.91
N VAL A 428 -24.33 -1.92 -11.48
CA VAL A 428 -25.35 -1.10 -10.83
C VAL A 428 -24.77 -0.55 -9.52
N PRO A 429 -24.69 0.78 -9.34
CA PRO A 429 -24.18 1.39 -8.12
C PRO A 429 -25.12 1.08 -6.94
N PHE A 430 -24.56 0.99 -5.74
CA PHE A 430 -25.33 0.89 -4.50
C PHE A 430 -24.52 1.42 -3.32
N VAL A 431 -25.21 1.95 -2.30
CA VAL A 431 -24.59 2.64 -1.15
C VAL A 431 -23.53 1.80 -0.44
N GLY A 432 -23.78 0.51 -0.23
CA GLY A 432 -22.83 -0.40 0.43
C GLY A 432 -21.48 -0.50 -0.30
N LEU A 433 -21.46 -0.36 -1.63
CA LEU A 433 -20.22 -0.36 -2.41
C LEU A 433 -19.42 0.92 -2.17
N ALA A 434 -20.10 2.07 -2.13
CA ALA A 434 -19.46 3.34 -1.78
C ALA A 434 -18.88 3.30 -0.35
N GLU A 435 -19.61 2.72 0.61
CA GLU A 435 -19.11 2.53 1.98
C GLU A 435 -17.84 1.67 2.02
N LEU A 436 -17.81 0.55 1.29
CA LEU A 436 -16.64 -0.33 1.25
C LEU A 436 -15.41 0.39 0.70
N PHE A 437 -15.56 1.17 -0.36
CA PHE A 437 -14.46 1.94 -0.93
C PHE A 437 -14.04 3.12 -0.04
N LYS A 438 -14.99 3.80 0.62
CA LYS A 438 -14.69 4.80 1.63
C LYS A 438 -13.87 4.19 2.77
N ASP A 439 -14.31 3.06 3.32
CA ASP A 439 -13.61 2.37 4.40
C ASP A 439 -12.20 1.93 3.96
N GLY A 440 -12.07 1.32 2.77
CA GLY A 440 -10.76 1.01 2.20
C GLY A 440 -9.87 2.25 2.02
N GLY A 441 -10.45 3.38 1.63
CA GLY A 441 -9.77 4.66 1.49
C GLY A 441 -9.22 5.20 2.81
N VAL A 442 -10.04 5.21 3.86
CA VAL A 442 -9.63 5.61 5.23
C VAL A 442 -8.49 4.73 5.72
N LEU A 443 -8.58 3.42 5.52
CA LEU A 443 -7.54 2.47 5.93
C LEU A 443 -6.20 2.67 5.23
N LEU A 444 -6.24 2.96 3.93
CA LEU A 444 -5.06 3.28 3.14
C LEU A 444 -4.45 4.62 3.55
N TRP A 445 -5.28 5.63 3.84
CA TRP A 445 -4.84 6.92 4.36
C TRP A 445 -4.11 6.77 5.69
N GLN A 446 -4.68 6.02 6.65
CA GLN A 446 -4.04 5.71 7.94
C GLN A 446 -2.68 4.99 7.79
N ARG A 447 -2.35 4.47 6.60
CA ARG A 447 -1.08 3.81 6.27
C ARG A 447 -0.21 4.59 5.29
N PHE A 448 -0.53 5.86 5.06
CA PHE A 448 0.22 6.75 4.16
C PHE A 448 0.25 6.25 2.70
N LEU A 449 -0.75 5.45 2.30
CA LEU A 449 -0.94 4.98 0.92
C LEU A 449 -1.89 5.92 0.17
N SER A 450 -1.52 7.19 0.10
CA SER A 450 -2.38 8.31 -0.33
C SER A 450 -2.97 8.14 -1.73
N GLN A 451 -2.19 7.61 -2.69
CA GLN A 451 -2.66 7.44 -4.07
C GLN A 451 -3.74 6.37 -4.19
N ASP A 452 -3.55 5.22 -3.54
CA ASP A 452 -4.54 4.15 -3.53
C ASP A 452 -5.78 4.56 -2.73
N ALA A 453 -5.59 5.28 -1.61
CA ALA A 453 -6.68 5.86 -0.83
C ALA A 453 -7.55 6.78 -1.69
N MET A 454 -6.92 7.73 -2.39
CA MET A 454 -7.60 8.67 -3.26
C MET A 454 -8.37 7.97 -4.39
N ARG A 455 -7.79 6.92 -4.99
CA ARG A 455 -8.47 6.11 -6.03
C ARG A 455 -9.77 5.49 -5.51
N LEU A 456 -9.75 4.91 -4.31
CA LEU A 456 -10.96 4.33 -3.72
C LEU A 456 -12.00 5.40 -3.37
N LEU A 457 -11.58 6.51 -2.78
CA LEU A 457 -12.47 7.62 -2.38
C LEU A 457 -13.15 8.28 -3.59
N ILE A 458 -12.41 8.54 -4.68
CA ILE A 458 -13.00 9.05 -5.94
C ILE A 458 -14.02 8.06 -6.51
N THR A 459 -13.74 6.76 -6.42
CA THR A 459 -14.71 5.74 -6.88
C THR A 459 -15.96 5.74 -6.00
N ALA A 460 -15.80 5.88 -4.68
CA ALA A 460 -16.92 5.99 -3.74
C ALA A 460 -17.80 7.22 -4.02
N GLU A 461 -17.18 8.39 -4.20
CA GLU A 461 -17.86 9.63 -4.58
C GLU A 461 -18.66 9.46 -5.88
N ARG A 462 -18.02 8.91 -6.92
CA ARG A 462 -18.67 8.64 -8.21
C ARG A 462 -19.85 7.69 -8.11
N ILE A 463 -19.80 6.68 -7.22
CA ILE A 463 -20.94 5.80 -6.98
C ILE A 463 -22.10 6.61 -6.42
N LEU A 464 -21.87 7.49 -5.45
CA LEU A 464 -22.93 8.34 -4.88
C LEU A 464 -23.53 9.29 -5.91
N ASP A 465 -22.73 9.80 -6.86
CA ASP A 465 -23.22 10.64 -7.95
C ASP A 465 -24.18 9.92 -8.91
N GLN A 466 -24.16 8.58 -8.90
CA GLN A 466 -25.03 7.74 -9.75
C GLN A 466 -26.27 7.22 -9.02
N LEU A 467 -26.41 7.47 -7.71
CA LEU A 467 -27.56 7.04 -6.92
C LEU A 467 -28.65 8.12 -6.94
N GLU A 468 -29.92 7.70 -6.99
CA GLU A 468 -31.07 8.62 -6.93
C GLU A 468 -31.24 9.25 -5.54
N ALA A 469 -30.90 8.50 -4.48
CA ALA A 469 -31.01 8.95 -3.10
C ALA A 469 -29.77 9.75 -2.67
N GLU A 470 -30.00 10.85 -1.98
CA GLU A 470 -28.92 11.63 -1.37
C GLU A 470 -28.37 10.92 -0.13
N HIS A 471 -27.09 10.58 -0.17
CA HIS A 471 -26.35 9.98 0.94
C HIS A 471 -25.37 10.99 1.53
N GLU A 472 -25.88 12.13 2.00
CA GLU A 472 -25.06 13.27 2.44
C GLU A 472 -24.08 12.92 3.58
N ASP A 473 -24.48 12.08 4.54
CA ASP A 473 -23.61 11.60 5.64
C ASP A 473 -22.33 10.94 5.10
N LEU A 474 -22.50 9.94 4.22
CA LEU A 474 -21.40 9.19 3.63
C LEU A 474 -20.56 10.09 2.70
N ARG A 475 -21.21 11.00 1.96
CA ARG A 475 -20.53 11.98 1.11
C ARG A 475 -19.65 12.93 1.94
N ALA A 476 -20.13 13.38 3.09
CA ALA A 476 -19.36 14.20 4.01
C ALA A 476 -18.13 13.45 4.55
N GLU A 477 -18.27 12.18 4.96
CA GLU A 477 -17.13 11.34 5.38
C GLU A 477 -16.08 11.15 4.27
N ILE A 478 -16.53 10.94 3.03
CA ILE A 478 -15.63 10.86 1.87
C ILE A 478 -14.88 12.18 1.69
N HIS A 479 -15.57 13.31 1.74
CA HIS A 479 -14.94 14.63 1.63
C HIS A 479 -13.95 14.91 2.76
N VAL A 480 -14.26 14.54 4.00
CA VAL A 480 -13.34 14.66 5.15
C VAL A 480 -12.05 13.88 4.85
N THR A 481 -12.17 12.62 4.45
CA THR A 481 -11.01 11.76 4.17
C THR A 481 -10.19 12.26 2.99
N MET A 482 -10.86 12.74 1.93
CA MET A 482 -10.17 13.34 0.78
C MET A 482 -9.43 14.62 1.18
N ASN A 483 -10.02 15.49 2.01
CA ASN A 483 -9.37 16.71 2.47
C ASN A 483 -8.13 16.45 3.34
N LEU A 484 -8.15 15.41 4.16
CA LEU A 484 -6.96 14.96 4.91
C LEU A 484 -5.79 14.59 3.98
N LEU A 485 -6.07 14.17 2.74
CA LEU A 485 -5.06 13.88 1.72
C LEU A 485 -4.69 15.13 0.90
N LEU A 486 -5.68 15.92 0.49
CA LEU A 486 -5.50 17.05 -0.43
C LEU A 486 -4.80 18.26 0.20
N GLN A 487 -5.00 18.50 1.50
CA GLN A 487 -4.49 19.69 2.18
C GLN A 487 -2.95 19.79 2.16
N TYR A 488 -2.24 18.68 1.94
CA TYR A 488 -0.78 18.65 1.87
C TYR A 488 -0.22 18.81 0.45
N LEU A 489 -1.09 18.87 -0.58
CA LEU A 489 -0.67 18.97 -1.98
C LEU A 489 -0.47 20.42 -2.46
N GLY A 490 -0.61 21.39 -1.56
CA GLY A 490 -0.33 22.81 -1.83
C GLY A 490 -1.30 23.44 -2.82
N ILE A 491 -0.81 24.44 -3.57
CA ILE A 491 -1.62 25.31 -4.43
C ILE A 491 -2.44 24.57 -5.49
N SER A 492 -1.93 23.46 -6.03
CA SER A 492 -2.58 22.70 -7.11
C SER A 492 -3.92 22.09 -6.71
N ARG A 493 -4.14 21.86 -5.41
CA ARG A 493 -5.37 21.24 -4.87
C ARG A 493 -6.07 22.10 -3.82
N ARG A 494 -5.58 23.33 -3.59
CA ARG A 494 -6.10 24.24 -2.56
C ARG A 494 -7.58 24.59 -2.79
N ASN A 495 -7.94 24.93 -4.03
CA ASN A 495 -9.33 25.29 -4.37
C ASN A 495 -10.27 24.09 -4.15
N GLU A 496 -9.92 22.93 -4.69
CA GLU A 496 -10.70 21.69 -4.50
C GLU A 496 -10.89 21.37 -3.01
N SER A 497 -9.83 21.49 -2.22
CA SER A 497 -9.91 21.25 -0.77
C SER A 497 -10.86 22.22 -0.07
N SER A 498 -10.81 23.51 -0.43
CA SER A 498 -11.68 24.56 0.10
C SER A 498 -13.15 24.32 -0.22
N GLU A 499 -13.46 23.95 -1.46
CA GLU A 499 -14.83 23.64 -1.90
C GLU A 499 -15.40 22.45 -1.11
N ARG A 500 -14.57 21.42 -0.88
CA ARG A 500 -14.96 20.25 -0.08
C ARG A 500 -15.18 20.61 1.39
N PHE A 501 -14.34 21.47 1.99
CA PHE A 501 -14.55 21.94 3.36
C PHE A 501 -15.86 22.73 3.50
N LEU A 502 -16.18 23.58 2.52
CA LEU A 502 -17.44 24.31 2.49
C LEU A 502 -18.64 23.36 2.44
N LYS A 503 -18.61 22.36 1.56
CA LYS A 503 -19.67 21.33 1.47
C LYS A 503 -19.87 20.58 2.80
N ILE A 504 -18.78 20.22 3.48
CA ILE A 504 -18.85 19.57 4.81
C ILE A 504 -19.50 20.51 5.83
N LEU A 505 -19.10 21.79 5.86
CA LEU A 505 -19.65 22.79 6.77
C LEU A 505 -21.14 23.03 6.53
N GLU A 506 -21.56 23.19 5.27
CA GLU A 506 -22.96 23.37 4.90
C GLU A 506 -23.81 22.17 5.33
N TYR A 507 -23.34 20.96 5.06
CA TYR A 507 -23.99 19.73 5.50
C TYR A 507 -24.12 19.67 7.03
N ARG A 508 -23.05 19.94 7.80
CA ARG A 508 -23.11 19.92 9.27
C ARG A 508 -24.02 21.02 9.84
N LYS A 509 -24.08 22.19 9.20
CA LYS A 509 -25.04 23.26 9.56
C LYS A 509 -26.49 22.80 9.37
N LYS A 510 -26.81 22.22 8.21
CA LYS A 510 -28.16 21.69 7.94
C LYS A 510 -28.56 20.61 8.95
N ARG A 511 -27.64 19.68 9.24
CA ARG A 511 -27.87 18.61 10.22
C ARG A 511 -28.11 19.17 11.64
N MET A 512 -27.31 20.14 12.06
CA MET A 512 -27.52 20.81 13.35
C MET A 512 -28.89 21.49 13.42
N GLN A 513 -29.28 22.25 12.39
CA GLN A 513 -30.59 22.91 12.33
C GLN A 513 -31.75 21.90 12.40
N ALA A 514 -31.61 20.76 11.72
CA ALA A 514 -32.59 19.69 11.79
C ALA A 514 -32.69 19.07 13.20
N ALA A 515 -31.55 18.85 13.86
CA ALA A 515 -31.49 18.33 15.23
C ALA A 515 -32.06 19.35 16.25
N GLU A 516 -31.78 20.64 16.08
CA GLU A 516 -32.36 21.74 16.87
C GLU A 516 -33.88 21.77 16.71
N ALA A 517 -34.38 21.71 15.48
CA ALA A 517 -35.82 21.68 15.20
C ALA A 517 -36.51 20.44 15.78
N ALA A 518 -35.79 19.31 15.85
CA ALA A 518 -36.27 18.07 16.46
C ALA A 518 -36.08 18.02 18.00
N GLY A 519 -35.40 19.00 18.59
CA GLY A 519 -35.05 19.00 20.02
C GLY A 519 -34.09 17.86 20.42
N SER A 520 -33.31 17.33 19.47
CA SER A 520 -32.47 16.14 19.62
C SER A 520 -30.97 16.43 19.45
N VAL A 521 -30.54 17.66 19.71
CA VAL A 521 -29.13 18.06 19.57
C VAL A 521 -28.27 17.25 20.52
N THR A 522 -27.28 16.56 19.96
CA THR A 522 -26.27 15.84 20.72
C THR A 522 -24.95 16.60 20.77
N ASP A 523 -24.16 16.38 21.82
CA ASP A 523 -22.79 16.92 21.89
C ASP A 523 -21.95 16.48 20.68
N ALA A 524 -22.17 15.25 20.18
CA ALA A 524 -21.47 14.73 19.02
C ALA A 524 -21.75 15.57 17.75
N GLU A 525 -23.00 16.00 17.56
CA GLU A 525 -23.36 16.89 16.45
C GLU A 525 -22.77 18.29 16.62
N ALA A 526 -22.75 18.81 17.85
CA ALA A 526 -22.11 20.08 18.16
C ALA A 526 -20.61 20.04 17.87
N MET A 527 -19.93 18.99 18.32
CA MET A 527 -18.51 18.76 18.06
C MET A 527 -18.20 18.59 16.57
N ALA A 528 -19.05 17.88 15.83
CA ALA A 528 -18.89 17.73 14.38
C ALA A 528 -19.02 19.07 13.64
N LEU A 529 -19.94 19.94 14.07
CA LEU A 529 -20.09 21.28 13.50
C LEU A 529 -18.92 22.20 13.87
N ILE A 530 -18.44 22.16 15.12
CA ILE A 530 -17.26 22.91 15.56
C ILE A 530 -16.05 22.50 14.73
N THR A 531 -15.83 21.20 14.56
CA THR A 531 -14.72 20.66 13.74
C THR A 531 -14.84 21.13 12.29
N ALA A 532 -16.02 21.04 11.67
CA ALA A 532 -16.22 21.50 10.29
C ALA A 532 -16.00 23.02 10.12
N LYS A 533 -16.37 23.84 11.11
CA LYS A 533 -16.09 25.29 11.11
C LYS A 533 -14.58 25.56 11.20
N ALA A 534 -13.88 24.87 12.10
CA ALA A 534 -12.44 25.02 12.26
C ALA A 534 -11.67 24.56 11.01
N ASP A 535 -12.11 23.46 10.38
CA ASP A 535 -11.53 22.95 9.14
C ASP A 535 -11.80 23.88 7.95
N TYR A 536 -12.99 24.50 7.88
CA TYR A 536 -13.24 25.54 6.89
C TYR A 536 -12.38 26.79 7.13
N ALA A 537 -12.21 27.21 8.39
CA ALA A 537 -11.29 28.29 8.74
C ALA A 537 -9.83 27.97 8.35
N ASN A 538 -9.41 26.71 8.47
CA ASN A 538 -8.12 26.24 7.97
C ASN A 538 -8.00 26.50 6.45
N SER A 539 -9.07 26.27 5.69
CA SER A 539 -9.08 26.59 4.26
C SER A 539 -8.96 28.09 4.00
N LEU A 540 -9.61 28.96 4.79
CA LEU A 540 -9.48 30.41 4.69
C LEU A 540 -8.03 30.87 4.93
N LEU A 541 -7.35 30.29 5.93
CA LEU A 541 -5.92 30.54 6.14
C LEU A 541 -5.07 30.15 4.92
N GLN A 542 -5.43 29.09 4.19
CA GLN A 542 -4.71 28.72 2.96
C GLN A 542 -4.74 29.83 1.90
N PHE A 543 -5.78 30.67 1.90
CA PHE A 543 -5.93 31.85 1.04
C PHE A 543 -5.53 33.16 1.72
N ASN A 544 -4.84 33.10 2.86
CA ASN A 544 -4.42 34.27 3.64
C ASN A 544 -5.60 35.13 4.13
N LYS A 545 -6.81 34.57 4.26
CA LYS A 545 -7.99 35.25 4.83
C LYS A 545 -8.04 35.08 6.35
N PHE A 546 -6.97 35.52 7.02
CA PHE A 546 -6.74 35.19 8.43
C PHE A 546 -7.71 35.89 9.40
N CYS A 547 -8.18 37.10 9.09
CA CYS A 547 -9.20 37.79 9.91
C CYS A 547 -10.53 37.02 9.93
N GLU A 548 -10.99 36.54 8.77
CA GLU A 548 -12.20 35.72 8.69
C GLU A 548 -12.02 34.38 9.40
N ALA A 549 -10.84 33.76 9.27
CA ALA A 549 -10.51 32.51 9.95
C ALA A 549 -10.46 32.68 11.48
N GLU A 550 -9.84 33.76 11.98
CA GLU A 550 -9.74 34.07 13.41
C GLU A 550 -11.12 34.17 14.07
N GLN A 551 -12.05 34.89 13.44
CA GLN A 551 -13.41 35.00 13.97
C GLN A 551 -14.10 33.64 14.07
N LEU A 552 -13.89 32.75 13.09
CA LEU A 552 -14.42 31.40 13.15
C LEU A 552 -13.80 30.58 14.28
N TYR A 553 -12.48 30.67 14.50
CA TYR A 553 -11.81 29.97 15.60
C TYR A 553 -12.25 30.46 16.98
N ILE A 554 -12.44 31.78 17.15
CA ILE A 554 -12.99 32.36 18.39
C ILE A 554 -14.37 31.76 18.66
N ASN A 555 -15.25 31.78 17.66
CA ASN A 555 -16.59 31.20 17.79
C ASN A 555 -16.54 29.69 18.08
N CYS A 556 -15.59 28.96 17.48
CA CYS A 556 -15.38 27.54 17.76
C CYS A 556 -14.92 27.30 19.19
N HIS A 557 -14.02 28.13 19.70
CA HIS A 557 -13.51 28.05 21.07
C HIS A 557 -14.61 28.30 22.10
N GLU A 558 -15.43 29.33 21.89
CA GLU A 558 -16.60 29.63 22.73
C GLU A 558 -17.62 28.48 22.70
N SER A 559 -17.92 27.96 21.51
CA SER A 559 -18.84 26.81 21.36
C SER A 559 -18.29 25.56 22.05
N LEU A 560 -16.98 25.31 21.97
CA LEU A 560 -16.34 24.16 22.60
C LEU A 560 -16.41 24.24 24.13
N LEU A 561 -16.19 25.43 24.70
CA LEU A 561 -16.36 25.67 26.15
C LEU A 561 -17.78 25.39 26.62
N GLN A 562 -18.79 25.73 25.81
CA GLN A 562 -20.20 25.46 26.15
C GLN A 562 -20.53 23.96 26.15
N VAL A 563 -19.96 23.20 25.21
CA VAL A 563 -20.26 21.76 25.06
C VAL A 563 -19.48 20.90 26.07
N ARG A 564 -18.22 21.22 26.37
CA ARG A 564 -17.32 20.33 27.14
C ARG A 564 -16.77 20.93 28.44
N GLY A 565 -16.96 22.23 28.68
CA GLY A 565 -16.21 22.93 29.72
C GLY A 565 -14.69 22.92 29.48
N ASP A 566 -13.92 23.33 30.48
CA ASP A 566 -12.47 23.60 30.35
C ASP A 566 -11.56 22.35 30.57
N LYS A 567 -12.12 21.19 30.93
CA LYS A 567 -11.32 20.09 31.53
C LYS A 567 -11.30 18.75 30.78
N GLU A 568 -12.16 18.52 29.79
CA GLU A 568 -12.35 17.15 29.25
C GLU A 568 -11.76 16.88 27.84
N GLU A 569 -11.44 17.89 27.01
CA GLU A 569 -10.86 17.66 25.67
C GLU A 569 -9.66 18.56 25.36
N ALA A 570 -8.55 18.31 26.06
CA ALA A 570 -7.31 19.08 25.91
C ALA A 570 -6.81 19.16 24.45
N LEU A 571 -7.06 18.09 23.65
CA LEU A 571 -6.66 18.03 22.24
C LEU A 571 -7.43 19.03 21.36
N SER A 572 -8.75 19.13 21.51
CA SER A 572 -9.59 20.03 20.69
C SER A 572 -9.21 21.49 20.93
N PHE A 573 -8.99 21.87 22.20
CA PHE A 573 -8.47 23.19 22.56
C PHE A 573 -7.08 23.44 22.01
N ALA A 574 -6.17 22.47 22.13
CA ALA A 574 -4.82 22.63 21.60
C ALA A 574 -4.80 22.79 20.07
N LYS A 575 -5.71 22.13 19.32
CA LYS A 575 -5.86 22.36 17.86
C LYS A 575 -6.29 23.79 17.57
N LEU A 576 -7.27 24.31 18.30
CA LEU A 576 -7.72 25.70 18.13
C LEU A 576 -6.64 26.71 18.50
N ASN A 577 -5.92 26.48 19.60
CA ASN A 577 -4.77 27.29 19.99
C ASN A 577 -3.69 27.31 18.91
N HIS A 578 -3.39 26.16 18.29
CA HIS A 578 -2.45 26.08 17.18
C HIS A 578 -2.89 26.95 16.00
N HIS A 579 -4.17 26.90 15.61
CA HIS A 579 -4.66 27.73 14.50
C HIS A 579 -4.69 29.23 14.86
N MET A 580 -5.09 29.57 16.08
CA MET A 580 -5.07 30.95 16.59
C MET A 580 -3.65 31.52 16.60
N ALA A 581 -2.64 30.71 16.94
CA ALA A 581 -1.25 31.12 16.88
C ALA A 581 -0.83 31.59 15.47
N TYR A 582 -1.31 30.91 14.42
CA TYR A 582 -1.09 31.38 13.05
C TYR A 582 -1.81 32.70 12.77
N CYS A 583 -3.07 32.87 13.20
CA CYS A 583 -3.77 34.15 13.05
C CYS A 583 -3.01 35.30 13.71
N LYS A 584 -2.48 35.10 14.92
CA LYS A 584 -1.66 36.12 15.62
C LYS A 584 -0.34 36.39 14.92
N MET A 585 0.32 35.35 14.39
CA MET A 585 1.50 35.51 13.55
C MET A 585 1.19 36.34 12.29
N TYR A 586 0.04 36.11 11.64
CA TYR A 586 -0.42 36.96 10.52
C TYR A 586 -0.60 38.41 10.95
N HIS A 587 -1.16 38.70 12.12
CA HIS A 587 -1.25 40.08 12.65
C HIS A 587 0.10 40.69 13.03
N GLY A 588 1.18 39.91 13.07
CA GLY A 588 2.49 40.35 13.59
C GLY A 588 2.56 40.40 15.12
N ASP A 589 1.54 39.89 15.81
CA ASP A 589 1.52 39.74 17.27
C ASP A 589 2.23 38.44 17.67
N PHE A 590 3.55 38.48 17.66
CA PHE A 590 4.38 37.31 17.94
C PHE A 590 4.33 36.87 19.40
N ASP A 591 4.02 37.78 20.34
CA ASP A 591 3.91 37.44 21.76
C ASP A 591 2.68 36.57 22.00
N GLU A 592 1.51 36.97 21.49
CA GLU A 592 0.31 36.13 21.55
C GLU A 592 0.47 34.85 20.73
N ALA A 593 1.07 34.93 19.53
CA ALA A 593 1.32 33.75 18.70
C ALA A 593 2.16 32.69 19.44
N ASN A 594 3.21 33.11 20.15
CA ASN A 594 4.05 32.24 20.96
C ASN A 594 3.30 31.70 22.19
N ALA A 595 2.46 32.52 22.84
CA ALA A 595 1.64 32.08 23.98
C ALA A 595 0.63 30.99 23.57
N PHE A 596 -0.09 31.19 22.46
CA PHE A 596 -1.01 30.19 21.90
C PHE A 596 -0.25 28.94 21.45
N SER A 597 0.92 29.11 20.82
CA SER A 597 1.77 27.98 20.41
C SER A 597 2.18 27.11 21.59
N LYS A 598 2.62 27.71 22.71
CA LYS A 598 3.00 26.95 23.91
C LYS A 598 1.84 26.14 24.47
N LYS A 599 0.65 26.74 24.57
CA LYS A 599 -0.58 26.04 24.98
C LYS A 599 -0.96 24.89 24.04
N ALA A 600 -0.65 25.02 22.75
CA ALA A 600 -0.85 23.95 21.79
C ALA A 600 0.22 22.85 21.94
N VAL A 601 1.49 23.22 22.16
CA VAL A 601 2.67 22.34 22.14
C VAL A 601 2.75 21.40 23.34
N GLU A 602 2.16 21.74 24.48
CA GLU A 602 1.96 20.79 25.59
C GLU A 602 1.25 19.50 25.11
N LEU A 603 0.60 19.54 23.93
CA LEU A 603 -0.11 18.40 23.36
C LEU A 603 0.26 18.12 21.89
N ILE A 604 0.43 19.12 21.01
CA ILE A 604 0.33 19.02 19.53
C ILE A 604 1.56 19.58 18.76
N GLY A 605 2.78 19.49 19.31
CA GLY A 605 3.94 20.26 18.85
C GLY A 605 4.15 20.50 17.33
N SER A 606 4.20 21.78 16.93
CA SER A 606 4.97 22.33 15.80
C SER A 606 4.75 23.85 15.69
N TRP A 607 5.65 24.64 16.27
CA TRP A 607 5.63 26.12 16.23
C TRP A 607 6.96 26.72 15.77
N ALA A 608 7.86 25.89 15.24
CA ALA A 608 9.20 26.29 14.78
C ALA A 608 9.15 27.41 13.73
N CYS A 609 8.13 27.40 12.86
CA CYS A 609 7.93 28.49 11.92
C CYS A 609 7.54 29.80 12.59
N ILE A 610 6.77 29.78 13.69
CA ILE A 610 6.40 31.00 14.42
C ILE A 610 7.63 31.60 15.09
N LEU A 611 8.48 30.77 15.71
CA LEU A 611 9.79 31.19 16.25
C LEU A 611 10.66 31.87 15.18
N LEU A 612 10.71 31.27 13.99
CA LEU A 612 11.45 31.84 12.88
C LEU A 612 10.88 33.22 12.48
N GLN A 613 9.56 33.34 12.32
CA GLN A 613 8.94 34.61 11.94
C GLN A 613 9.10 35.68 13.02
N SER A 614 9.17 35.29 14.31
CA SER A 614 9.49 36.22 15.41
C SER A 614 10.98 36.57 15.52
N GLY A 615 11.83 36.02 14.64
CA GLY A 615 13.27 36.31 14.58
C GLY A 615 14.17 35.35 15.35
N ASP A 616 13.63 34.37 16.08
CA ASP A 616 14.41 33.36 16.80
C ASP A 616 14.81 32.20 15.87
N LYS A 617 15.80 32.48 15.01
CA LYS A 617 16.34 31.50 14.06
C LYS A 617 16.97 30.28 14.74
N ALA A 618 17.60 30.47 15.89
CA ALA A 618 18.29 29.41 16.61
C ALA A 618 17.29 28.45 17.29
N GLY A 619 16.29 28.99 17.97
CA GLY A 619 15.20 28.19 18.54
C GLY A 619 14.37 27.48 17.47
N ALA A 620 14.15 28.13 16.32
CA ALA A 620 13.49 27.49 15.18
C ALA A 620 14.29 26.29 14.63
N LEU A 621 15.63 26.41 14.53
CA LEU A 621 16.49 25.30 14.11
C LEU A 621 16.43 24.13 15.08
N ASP A 622 16.63 24.38 16.39
CA ASP A 622 16.60 23.31 17.42
C ASP A 622 15.30 22.52 17.35
N LEU A 623 14.16 23.22 17.24
CA LEU A 623 12.87 22.57 17.15
C LEU A 623 12.68 21.80 15.83
N HIS A 624 13.14 22.33 14.70
CA HIS A 624 13.09 21.62 13.42
C HIS A 624 13.99 20.36 13.41
N GLU A 625 15.16 20.39 14.05
CA GLU A 625 16.04 19.23 14.21
C GLU A 625 15.40 18.15 15.08
N ARG A 626 14.74 18.52 16.18
CA ARG A 626 13.96 17.61 17.03
C ARG A 626 12.84 16.93 16.25
N ILE A 627 12.02 17.72 15.54
CA ILE A 627 10.94 17.20 14.70
C ILE A 627 11.50 16.26 13.63
N LEU A 628 12.61 16.61 12.97
CA LEU A 628 13.25 15.75 11.97
C LEU A 628 13.70 14.42 12.58
N SER A 629 14.34 14.44 13.75
CA SER A 629 14.77 13.25 14.48
C SER A 629 13.59 12.32 14.79
N GLU A 630 12.48 12.87 15.28
CA GLU A 630 11.27 12.11 15.58
C GLU A 630 10.64 11.52 14.32
N ARG A 631 10.51 12.30 13.24
CA ARG A 631 9.96 11.80 11.97
C ARG A 631 10.84 10.73 11.33
N LEU A 632 12.16 10.83 11.49
CA LEU A 632 13.09 9.78 11.07
C LEU A 632 12.85 8.46 11.82
N GLN A 633 12.51 8.54 13.11
CA GLN A 633 12.20 7.36 13.94
C GLN A 633 10.83 6.78 13.60
N VAL A 634 9.79 7.61 13.50
CA VAL A 634 8.40 7.19 13.36
C VAL A 634 8.05 6.86 11.90
N HIS A 635 8.36 7.76 10.97
CA HIS A 635 7.94 7.63 9.57
C HIS A 635 9.06 7.07 8.66
N GLY A 636 10.32 7.16 9.09
CA GLY A 636 11.47 6.78 8.29
C GLY A 636 11.89 7.86 7.28
N LYS A 637 13.01 7.61 6.59
CA LYS A 637 13.67 8.59 5.71
C LYS A 637 12.84 8.97 4.47
N GLU A 638 12.15 8.00 3.87
CA GLU A 638 11.42 8.15 2.61
C GLU A 638 9.95 8.60 2.79
N SER A 639 9.61 9.23 3.91
CA SER A 639 8.28 9.78 4.14
C SER A 639 8.17 11.22 3.66
N TYR A 640 7.02 11.60 3.10
CA TYR A 640 6.70 12.99 2.74
C TYR A 640 7.03 13.98 3.86
N PHE A 641 6.61 13.67 5.09
CA PHE A 641 6.78 14.54 6.25
C PHE A 641 8.23 14.63 6.72
N THR A 642 8.99 13.53 6.64
CA THR A 642 10.41 13.51 6.98
C THR A 642 11.20 14.40 6.02
N LEU A 643 10.94 14.27 4.71
CA LEU A 643 11.58 15.11 3.71
C LEU A 643 11.21 16.59 3.93
N GLN A 644 9.95 16.91 4.22
CA GLN A 644 9.53 18.29 4.54
C GLN A 644 10.29 18.87 5.75
N SER A 645 10.48 18.09 6.83
CA SER A 645 11.33 18.52 7.96
C SER A 645 12.78 18.68 7.58
N GLN A 646 13.29 17.81 6.72
CA GLN A 646 14.66 17.88 6.23
C GLN A 646 14.91 19.16 5.45
N TYR A 647 13.99 19.51 4.55
CA TYR A 647 13.98 20.78 3.85
C TYR A 647 13.88 21.98 4.82
N ALA A 648 12.99 21.93 5.81
CA ALA A 648 12.82 23.03 6.77
C ALA A 648 14.11 23.27 7.57
N GLY A 649 14.75 22.21 8.06
CA GLY A 649 16.06 22.29 8.72
C GLY A 649 17.15 22.86 7.79
N ALA A 650 17.16 22.48 6.52
CA ALA A 650 18.09 23.02 5.53
C ALA A 650 17.95 24.54 5.35
N VAL A 651 16.71 25.02 5.28
CA VAL A 651 16.43 26.45 5.22
C VAL A 651 16.91 27.15 6.50
N MET A 652 16.71 26.54 7.68
CA MET A 652 17.20 27.12 8.94
C MET A 652 18.72 27.21 8.98
N TYR A 653 19.44 26.18 8.52
CA TYR A 653 20.90 26.23 8.39
C TYR A 653 21.35 27.37 7.46
N SER A 654 20.63 27.59 6.36
CA SER A 654 20.94 28.69 5.43
C SER A 654 20.81 30.08 6.08
N TYR A 655 19.83 30.29 6.98
CA TYR A 655 19.68 31.56 7.70
C TYR A 655 20.74 31.83 8.77
N LEU A 656 21.51 30.81 9.12
CA LEU A 656 22.63 30.83 10.07
C LEU A 656 23.97 30.70 9.35
N ASP A 657 24.00 30.90 8.03
CA ASP A 657 25.17 30.83 7.16
C ASP A 657 25.91 29.48 7.22
N ARG A 658 25.22 28.41 7.62
CA ARG A 658 25.72 27.02 7.63
C ARG A 658 25.48 26.37 6.27
N TRP A 659 26.13 26.92 5.24
CA TRP A 659 25.85 26.59 3.84
C TRP A 659 26.07 25.12 3.50
N ASP A 660 27.10 24.48 4.05
CA ASP A 660 27.40 23.06 3.78
C ASP A 660 26.31 22.13 4.33
N ASP A 661 25.80 22.40 5.53
CA ASP A 661 24.71 21.64 6.14
C ASP A 661 23.41 21.84 5.34
N ALA A 662 23.12 23.08 4.94
CA ALA A 662 21.97 23.42 4.12
C ALA A 662 22.01 22.69 2.75
N GLU A 663 23.16 22.75 2.07
CA GLU A 663 23.39 22.07 0.81
C GLU A 663 23.20 20.56 0.95
N TRP A 664 23.82 19.95 1.97
CA TRP A 664 23.73 18.50 2.20
C TRP A 664 22.29 18.05 2.40
N GLN A 665 21.53 18.74 3.26
CA GLN A 665 20.14 18.41 3.55
C GLN A 665 19.24 18.56 2.31
N LEU A 666 19.38 19.65 1.54
CA LEU A 666 18.59 19.87 0.32
C LEU A 666 18.88 18.83 -0.75
N ARG A 667 20.16 18.54 -1.00
CA ARG A 667 20.57 17.52 -1.98
C ARG A 667 20.09 16.14 -1.55
N ASP A 668 20.21 15.81 -0.27
CA ASP A 668 19.75 14.52 0.24
C ASP A 668 18.22 14.40 0.13
N ALA A 669 17.45 15.42 0.51
CA ALA A 669 16.00 15.40 0.38
C ALA A 669 15.54 15.27 -1.08
N LEU A 670 16.13 16.04 -2.01
CA LEU A 670 15.85 15.93 -3.45
C LEU A 670 16.23 14.55 -4.00
N ARG A 671 17.39 14.02 -3.59
CA ARG A 671 17.85 12.67 -3.96
C ARG A 671 16.88 11.61 -3.45
N GLN A 672 16.45 11.70 -2.21
CA GLN A 672 15.50 10.76 -1.61
C GLN A 672 14.14 10.82 -2.31
N ASN A 673 13.64 12.02 -2.63
CA ASN A 673 12.42 12.19 -3.41
C ASN A 673 12.52 11.51 -4.79
N ASN A 674 13.64 11.72 -5.50
CA ASN A 674 13.85 11.15 -6.84
C ASN A 674 14.06 9.63 -6.83
N ASN A 675 14.68 9.10 -5.78
CA ASN A 675 14.95 7.68 -5.62
C ASN A 675 13.80 6.91 -4.96
N SER A 676 12.74 7.61 -4.56
CA SER A 676 11.61 7.00 -3.85
C SER A 676 10.76 6.09 -4.73
N ARG A 677 10.16 5.12 -4.04
CA ARG A 677 9.20 4.14 -4.53
C ARG A 677 8.04 4.75 -5.31
N SER A 678 7.42 5.76 -4.72
CA SER A 678 6.46 6.63 -5.38
C SER A 678 7.26 7.78 -5.98
N LYS A 679 7.67 7.64 -7.25
CA LYS A 679 8.24 8.77 -8.00
C LYS A 679 7.35 10.00 -7.73
N ASN A 680 7.95 11.09 -7.28
CA ASN A 680 7.26 12.31 -6.84
C ASN A 680 6.48 12.14 -5.52
N LEU A 681 7.16 11.73 -4.44
CA LEU A 681 6.62 11.83 -3.07
C LEU A 681 6.21 13.27 -2.77
N TRP A 682 7.09 14.19 -3.15
CA TRP A 682 6.83 15.61 -3.12
C TRP A 682 6.07 16.05 -4.38
N PRO A 683 5.00 16.86 -4.21
CA PRO A 683 4.41 17.62 -5.31
C PRO A 683 5.45 18.52 -5.99
N ASP A 684 5.24 18.81 -7.27
CA ASP A 684 6.06 19.71 -8.08
C ASP A 684 6.39 21.03 -7.36
N ALA A 685 5.42 21.61 -6.63
CA ALA A 685 5.59 22.83 -5.85
C ALA A 685 6.70 22.72 -4.80
N VAL A 686 6.79 21.59 -4.10
CA VAL A 686 7.78 21.36 -3.05
C VAL A 686 9.16 21.13 -3.67
N VAL A 687 9.22 20.34 -4.74
CA VAL A 687 10.47 20.07 -5.48
C VAL A 687 11.05 21.36 -6.04
N ALA A 688 10.22 22.18 -6.70
CA ALA A 688 10.65 23.44 -7.28
C ALA A 688 11.18 24.40 -6.21
N ARG A 689 10.49 24.51 -5.07
CA ARG A 689 10.95 25.31 -3.94
C ARG A 689 12.29 24.82 -3.38
N ALA A 690 12.47 23.51 -3.20
CA ALA A 690 13.74 22.94 -2.74
C ALA A 690 14.89 23.20 -3.72
N LYS A 691 14.64 23.07 -5.04
CA LYS A 691 15.62 23.41 -6.08
C LYS A 691 15.97 24.89 -6.08
N TYR A 692 14.97 25.76 -5.92
CA TYR A 692 15.20 27.20 -5.82
C TYR A 692 16.07 27.54 -4.60
N HIS A 693 15.76 27.03 -3.41
CA HIS A 693 16.61 27.26 -2.24
C HIS A 693 18.02 26.67 -2.39
N LEU A 694 18.16 25.50 -3.02
CA LEU A 694 19.49 24.95 -3.32
C LEU A 694 20.29 25.89 -4.23
N SER A 695 19.65 26.49 -5.25
CA SER A 695 20.32 27.50 -6.09
C SER A 695 20.81 28.70 -5.29
N GLN A 696 20.03 29.17 -4.31
CA GLN A 696 20.40 30.30 -3.46
C GLN A 696 21.58 29.95 -2.54
N VAL A 697 21.57 28.76 -1.94
CA VAL A 697 22.69 28.25 -1.11
C VAL A 697 23.97 28.14 -1.93
N LEU A 698 23.89 27.57 -3.15
CA LEU A 698 25.04 27.44 -4.04
C LEU A 698 25.59 28.80 -4.48
N ALA A 699 24.71 29.75 -4.81
CA ALA A 699 25.12 31.11 -5.14
C ALA A 699 25.78 31.83 -3.95
N ALA A 700 25.26 31.66 -2.74
CA ALA A 700 25.81 32.25 -1.51
C ALA A 700 27.21 31.71 -1.16
N LYS A 701 27.51 30.44 -1.49
CA LYS A 701 28.86 29.87 -1.35
C LYS A 701 29.89 30.50 -2.27
N GLY A 702 29.47 31.09 -3.40
CA GLY A 702 30.33 31.85 -4.31
C GLY A 702 31.42 31.03 -5.02
N GLU A 703 31.33 29.70 -5.02
CA GLU A 703 32.31 28.82 -5.66
C GLU A 703 32.01 28.69 -7.17
N GLU A 704 33.00 29.00 -8.02
CA GLU A 704 32.83 29.07 -9.49
C GLU A 704 32.23 27.79 -10.11
N LYS A 705 32.60 26.61 -9.59
CA LYS A 705 32.09 25.31 -10.03
C LYS A 705 30.57 25.11 -9.81
N HIS A 706 29.93 25.95 -8.99
CA HIS A 706 28.51 25.82 -8.64
C HIS A 706 27.61 26.84 -9.34
N VAL A 707 28.18 27.82 -10.06
CA VAL A 707 27.41 28.90 -10.71
C VAL A 707 26.45 28.34 -11.77
N GLU A 708 26.95 27.52 -12.69
CA GLU A 708 26.13 26.92 -13.76
C GLU A 708 25.02 26.02 -13.18
N GLU A 709 25.32 25.25 -12.13
CA GLU A 709 24.34 24.40 -11.45
C GLU A 709 23.25 25.24 -10.76
N ALA A 710 23.64 26.32 -10.07
CA ALA A 710 22.70 27.22 -9.40
C ALA A 710 21.74 27.88 -10.41
N GLU A 711 22.25 28.39 -11.53
CA GLU A 711 21.43 28.99 -12.59
C GLU A 711 20.46 27.99 -13.21
N ALA A 712 20.92 26.77 -13.48
CA ALA A 712 20.08 25.71 -14.03
C ALA A 712 18.94 25.32 -13.07
N LEU A 713 19.26 25.14 -11.77
CA LEU A 713 18.26 24.84 -10.73
C LEU A 713 17.24 25.97 -10.55
N ALA A 714 17.70 27.22 -10.55
CA ALA A 714 16.83 28.39 -10.43
C ALA A 714 15.88 28.50 -11.63
N LYS A 715 16.38 28.29 -12.85
CA LYS A 715 15.58 28.30 -14.07
C LYS A 715 14.51 27.21 -14.04
N GLU A 716 14.89 25.96 -13.74
CA GLU A 716 13.94 24.85 -13.65
C GLU A 716 12.86 25.11 -12.61
N ALA A 717 13.24 25.63 -11.44
CA ALA A 717 12.28 25.98 -10.40
C ALA A 717 11.30 27.08 -10.84
N LYS A 718 11.81 28.14 -11.50
CA LYS A 718 10.99 29.25 -12.01
C LYS A 718 10.02 28.82 -13.11
N ASP A 719 10.42 27.87 -13.96
CA ASP A 719 9.52 27.27 -14.95
C ASP A 719 8.34 26.57 -14.28
N VAL A 720 8.58 25.79 -13.22
CA VAL A 720 7.50 25.17 -12.43
C VAL A 720 6.65 26.22 -11.72
N LEU A 721 7.28 27.24 -11.14
CA LEU A 721 6.57 28.33 -10.45
C LEU A 721 5.54 29.01 -11.37
N SER A 722 5.95 29.36 -12.59
CA SER A 722 5.07 30.02 -13.57
C SER A 722 3.85 29.16 -13.92
N ARG A 723 4.04 27.83 -14.04
CA ARG A 723 2.94 26.88 -14.30
C ARG A 723 1.97 26.77 -13.13
N LEU A 724 2.45 26.89 -11.89
CA LEU A 724 1.63 26.63 -10.70
C LEU A 724 0.95 27.89 -10.14
N LEU A 725 1.53 29.08 -10.34
CA LEU A 725 0.95 30.35 -9.86
C LEU A 725 -0.43 30.66 -10.47
N VAL A 726 -0.74 30.10 -11.64
CA VAL A 726 -2.04 30.27 -12.31
C VAL A 726 -3.22 29.78 -11.45
N HIS A 727 -2.99 28.84 -10.53
CA HIS A 727 -4.04 28.28 -9.68
C HIS A 727 -4.53 29.26 -8.60
N ASN A 728 -3.65 30.14 -8.10
CA ASN A 728 -3.98 31.19 -7.14
C ASN A 728 -2.95 32.33 -7.24
N PRO A 729 -3.11 33.25 -8.21
CA PRO A 729 -2.10 34.24 -8.53
C PRO A 729 -1.95 35.29 -7.42
N ILE A 730 -0.71 35.63 -7.09
CA ILE A 730 -0.35 36.76 -6.23
C ILE A 730 0.57 37.68 -7.03
N ARG A 731 0.09 38.88 -7.38
CA ARG A 731 0.74 39.76 -8.36
C ARG A 731 1.55 40.91 -7.75
N TRP A 732 1.48 41.08 -6.44
CA TRP A 732 2.11 42.20 -5.72
C TRP A 732 3.43 41.85 -5.03
N ILE A 733 3.92 40.61 -5.20
CA ILE A 733 5.25 40.20 -4.72
C ILE A 733 6.30 40.68 -5.73
N GLN A 734 7.34 41.33 -5.22
CA GLN A 734 8.44 41.86 -6.04
C GLN A 734 9.32 40.72 -6.57
N GLU A 735 9.98 40.94 -7.72
CA GLU A 735 10.83 39.92 -8.34
C GLU A 735 12.01 39.49 -7.43
N GLU A 736 12.58 40.44 -6.69
CA GLU A 736 13.61 40.22 -5.67
C GLU A 736 13.17 39.27 -4.54
N ASP A 737 11.87 39.15 -4.30
CA ASP A 737 11.27 38.27 -3.30
C ASP A 737 10.67 37.00 -3.92
N THR A 738 11.26 36.49 -5.00
CA THR A 738 10.84 35.24 -5.66
C THR A 738 10.66 34.07 -4.67
N GLY A 739 11.43 34.02 -3.57
CA GLY A 739 11.25 33.02 -2.51
C GLY A 739 9.85 33.03 -1.90
N ALA A 740 9.24 34.20 -1.71
CA ALA A 740 7.89 34.33 -1.19
C ALA A 740 6.83 33.72 -2.13
N LEU A 741 7.06 33.78 -3.45
CA LEU A 741 6.17 33.11 -4.42
C LEU A 741 6.22 31.59 -4.27
N PHE A 742 7.39 31.01 -4.02
CA PHE A 742 7.52 29.57 -3.78
C PHE A 742 6.88 29.12 -2.48
N ASP A 743 6.99 29.93 -1.43
CA ASP A 743 6.31 29.68 -0.16
C ASP A 743 4.79 29.77 -0.29
N HIS A 744 4.29 30.74 -1.08
CA HIS A 744 2.86 30.83 -1.39
C HIS A 744 2.31 29.56 -2.08
N LEU A 745 3.13 28.80 -2.80
CA LEU A 745 2.68 27.52 -3.38
C LEU A 745 2.39 26.44 -2.33
N GLN A 746 2.95 26.58 -1.13
CA GLN A 746 2.92 25.55 -0.08
C GLN A 746 1.66 25.64 0.76
N PRO A 747 1.24 24.55 1.41
CA PRO A 747 0.18 24.61 2.41
C PRO A 747 0.65 25.34 3.67
N VAL A 748 -0.24 26.12 4.31
CA VAL A 748 0.03 26.87 5.55
C VAL A 748 0.70 25.99 6.60
N PHE A 749 0.12 24.81 6.85
CA PHE A 749 0.58 23.86 7.87
C PHE A 749 1.68 22.91 7.38
N GLY A 750 2.17 23.05 6.15
CA GLY A 750 3.21 22.20 5.58
C GLY A 750 4.42 23.00 5.11
N SER A 751 4.91 23.89 5.98
CA SER A 751 6.15 24.68 5.86
C SER A 751 6.11 25.90 4.92
N ARG A 752 4.93 26.47 4.63
CA ARG A 752 4.82 27.79 3.95
C ARG A 752 5.69 28.86 4.61
N TRP A 753 5.86 28.78 5.92
CA TRP A 753 6.49 29.81 6.74
C TRP A 753 7.96 29.53 7.05
N THR A 754 8.64 28.75 6.22
CA THR A 754 10.10 28.62 6.29
C THR A 754 10.82 29.79 5.63
N GLY A 755 10.16 30.55 4.76
CA GLY A 755 10.65 31.84 4.25
C GLY A 755 10.31 33.01 5.15
N LEU A 756 11.17 34.03 5.18
CA LEU A 756 10.93 35.27 5.94
C LEU A 756 10.16 36.33 5.13
N SER A 757 10.10 36.20 3.80
CA SER A 757 9.57 37.26 2.93
C SER A 757 8.06 37.19 2.70
N LEU A 758 7.38 36.06 2.84
CA LEU A 758 5.95 35.98 2.46
C LEU A 758 5.05 36.77 3.42
N LEU A 759 5.34 36.73 4.72
CA LEU A 759 4.48 37.30 5.76
C LEU A 759 4.23 38.80 5.55
N LYS A 760 5.25 39.56 5.17
CA LYS A 760 5.16 41.01 4.89
C LYS A 760 4.21 41.39 3.74
N TYR A 761 3.85 40.44 2.87
CA TYR A 761 2.98 40.67 1.71
C TYR A 761 1.53 40.26 1.92
N VAL A 762 1.27 39.53 3.00
CA VAL A 762 -0.04 38.95 3.30
C VAL A 762 -0.64 39.49 4.59
N GLN A 763 0.16 40.24 5.36
CA GLN A 763 -0.26 41.30 6.28
C GLN A 763 -0.88 42.45 5.48
#